data_AF-A0A9D1AWJ5-F1
#
_entry.id   AF-A0A9D1AWJ5-F1
#
_cell.length_a   1.000
_cell.length_b   1.000
_cell.length_c   1.000
_cell.angle_alpha   90.00
_cell.angle_beta   90.00
_cell.angle_gamma   90.00
#
_symmetry.space_group_name_H-M   'P 1'
#
loop_
_entity.id
_entity.type
_entity.pdbx_description
1 polymer ?
#
loop_
_entity_poly.entity_id
_entity_poly.type
_entity_poly.pdbx_seq_one_letter_code
_entity_poly.pdbx_strand_id
1 'polypeptide(L)'
;MVTFVLLWGGLARAATPSPTTPTVAPLRTASPSPVLSGTVGPGTRHVAVTVDERTYTSAHDPDLRLEGARWRLDLEAAWQLLPEGALDVQIVATDAEGVQRSDTTLLELKIDLTPPDPPTAQRQLSTDGRPLLRGSFHAIDTDVLAITVADRTYTRGHLSTCSVASRHPRCPGRGSSELTVGPAGTWSLDLRDRSVALPTGPHEVKIVATDAVGNRSTDRDTLELQVFLDADGDGLSDEDERRLYQTQPRRADTDGDGLSDGLEVLVEGTDPLSVDTDGDGLTDGVEAASPGRRTDPLSPDTDRDGLTDGQERQLGTDPTQVDTDHDGISDGDEDANGDGLPDPGIETDPLSPDTDSDGLTDGRERQLGTDPLNPDTDGGGEPDGEEVAGGLNPRTDPGDDRVDLDQDGLPDPDEIALYETDPRRQDTDGDGLSDGDELLIHATDPSDRDSDHDGLSDRSELVHLRTDPLDPDSDDDGLSDGAEILLWDTDPLSMDTDGDGLSDALEIRRYGTAPHRADTDGDGLLDPEELDAGTNPRSPDTDVDGLSDAAELLALGTDPSDRDSDHGGIPDGVEHALGTLPMDEQDDGPLPDTDHDGVSDPEEHLLSLQLTLIDSDHDGLSDGDEITQTRTSPNHADSDHDGISDGDEVIDHDTDPLDPDTDGDGLSDGIEILIHGTNPLSPDTDGDELLDGHEIRVWHTSALSRDSDHDELLDGYEILASHTDPGHPDTDHDGLSDGDEVRLHRSDPRDAHSDSGRVCDGVEIRRVTDPRDGIDDFYPDLLDHDLDGVTNEREEVHGTDWRAADTDGDGLIDGLELYRLGTDPLDQDTDDDGVPDGDEVDGLTDPLRADTDGDDLSDSEERQEGTDPLVRDSDGDGLTDGVEIWVLGTDPLLADSDADGLDDAAEGLWISIDPQRPPEAGGHHPTGATADTGSQAVHPTSAPLIHTDRRCGCLAPPGPVPAGAWVLVLWLARSRARSPRHAGRHTTPVAPDPSGGSRSPERVRADL
;
A
#
# COMPACT_ATOMS: atom_id res chain seq x y z
N MET A 1 19.90 -58.93 -98.77
CA MET A 1 19.63 -58.02 -99.91
C MET A 1 19.28 -56.67 -99.31
N VAL A 2 19.75 -55.51 -99.75
CA VAL A 2 20.63 -55.10 -100.87
C VAL A 2 21.17 -53.71 -100.43
N THR A 3 22.49 -53.55 -100.26
CA THR A 3 23.40 -52.78 -101.15
C THR A 3 23.35 -51.26 -100.88
N PHE A 4 24.39 -50.58 -100.32
CA PHE A 4 25.73 -50.20 -100.84
C PHE A 4 25.77 -48.83 -101.55
N VAL A 5 26.99 -48.27 -101.71
CA VAL A 5 27.40 -47.09 -102.54
C VAL A 5 27.19 -45.73 -101.84
N LEU A 6 28.21 -45.09 -101.23
CA LEU A 6 29.44 -44.45 -101.77
C LEU A 6 29.18 -43.19 -102.62
N LEU A 7 29.79 -42.03 -102.27
CA LEU A 7 30.94 -41.49 -103.02
C LEU A 7 31.56 -40.21 -102.41
N TRP A 8 32.82 -40.01 -102.77
CA TRP A 8 33.76 -38.94 -102.41
C TRP A 8 33.52 -37.61 -103.14
N GLY A 9 34.01 -36.51 -102.53
CA GLY A 9 35.04 -35.67 -103.19
C GLY A 9 34.71 -34.19 -103.43
N GLY A 10 35.57 -33.29 -102.91
CA GLY A 10 35.59 -31.87 -103.31
C GLY A 10 36.12 -30.89 -102.25
N LEU A 11 37.45 -30.69 -102.20
CA LEU A 11 38.08 -29.66 -101.34
C LEU A 11 37.86 -28.25 -101.90
N ALA A 12 37.38 -27.33 -101.06
CA ALA A 12 37.55 -25.89 -101.22
C ALA A 12 37.86 -25.26 -99.85
N ARG A 13 39.04 -24.66 -99.69
CA ARG A 13 39.53 -24.03 -98.45
C ARG A 13 39.25 -22.53 -98.51
N ALA A 14 38.39 -22.01 -97.64
CA ALA A 14 38.10 -20.59 -97.53
C ALA A 14 37.79 -20.21 -96.07
N ALA A 15 38.45 -19.14 -95.59
CA ALA A 15 38.24 -18.36 -94.36
C ALA A 15 37.77 -19.10 -93.08
N THR A 16 38.66 -19.21 -92.09
CA THR A 16 38.28 -19.36 -90.68
C THR A 16 37.53 -18.11 -90.20
N PRO A 17 36.38 -18.22 -89.51
CA PRO A 17 35.78 -17.09 -88.82
C PRO A 17 36.63 -16.72 -87.60
N SER A 18 36.76 -15.42 -87.31
CA SER A 18 37.47 -14.94 -86.12
C SER A 18 36.83 -15.48 -84.83
N PRO A 19 37.62 -15.85 -83.80
CA PRO A 19 37.08 -16.39 -82.56
C PRO A 19 36.22 -15.37 -81.81
N THR A 20 35.10 -15.86 -81.28
CA THR A 20 34.23 -15.15 -80.33
C THR A 20 34.96 -14.94 -79.00
N THR A 21 34.69 -13.82 -78.32
CA THR A 21 35.18 -13.53 -76.96
C THR A 21 34.85 -14.69 -76.01
N PRO A 22 35.80 -15.15 -75.16
CA PRO A 22 35.49 -16.11 -74.12
C PRO A 22 34.58 -15.48 -73.05
N THR A 23 34.00 -16.33 -72.21
CA THR A 23 33.10 -15.96 -71.11
C THR A 23 33.40 -16.81 -69.88
N VAL A 24 33.23 -16.24 -68.69
CA VAL A 24 33.12 -16.96 -67.42
C VAL A 24 31.65 -17.06 -66.98
N ALA A 25 31.27 -18.18 -66.37
CA ALA A 25 29.97 -18.34 -65.73
C ALA A 25 30.04 -17.84 -64.27
N PRO A 26 29.14 -16.95 -63.83
CA PRO A 26 29.14 -16.46 -62.46
C PRO A 26 28.80 -17.56 -61.45
N LEU A 27 29.45 -17.53 -60.30
CA LEU A 27 29.35 -18.52 -59.23
C LEU A 27 29.43 -17.83 -57.86
N ARG A 28 28.43 -18.05 -57.00
CA ARG A 28 28.51 -17.79 -55.56
C ARG A 28 28.59 -19.14 -54.84
N THR A 29 29.48 -19.28 -53.85
CA THR A 29 29.85 -20.59 -53.29
C THR A 29 30.43 -20.49 -51.89
N ALA A 30 30.10 -21.46 -51.03
CA ALA A 30 30.73 -21.70 -49.72
C ALA A 30 32.09 -22.44 -49.80
N SER A 31 32.43 -23.02 -50.95
CA SER A 31 33.72 -23.68 -51.15
C SER A 31 34.83 -22.69 -51.51
N PRO A 32 35.99 -22.70 -50.81
CA PRO A 32 37.17 -21.91 -51.18
C PRO A 32 37.98 -22.48 -52.35
N SER A 33 37.68 -23.68 -52.86
CA SER A 33 38.34 -24.28 -54.02
C SER A 33 37.33 -24.74 -55.10
N PRO A 34 36.50 -23.82 -55.62
CA PRO A 34 35.36 -24.18 -56.46
C PRO A 34 35.75 -24.60 -57.88
N VAL A 35 34.79 -25.21 -58.57
CA VAL A 35 34.89 -25.55 -59.99
C VAL A 35 34.42 -24.36 -60.83
N LEU A 36 35.37 -23.66 -61.46
CA LEU A 36 35.08 -22.57 -62.38
C LEU A 36 34.80 -23.10 -63.79
N SER A 37 33.92 -22.43 -64.54
CA SER A 37 33.61 -22.84 -65.90
C SER A 37 33.13 -21.69 -66.78
N GLY A 38 33.07 -21.93 -68.08
CA GLY A 38 32.54 -20.95 -69.03
C GLY A 38 32.63 -21.42 -70.48
N THR A 39 32.58 -20.49 -71.44
CA THR A 39 32.56 -20.82 -72.87
C THR A 39 33.62 -20.06 -73.67
N VAL A 40 34.07 -20.63 -74.79
CA VAL A 40 35.02 -20.01 -75.72
C VAL A 40 34.58 -20.16 -77.17
N GLY A 41 35.07 -19.28 -78.05
CA GLY A 41 34.78 -19.31 -79.48
C GLY A 41 35.24 -20.61 -80.20
N PRO A 42 34.53 -21.02 -81.26
CA PRO A 42 34.91 -22.20 -82.04
C PRO A 42 36.23 -21.96 -82.78
N GLY A 43 37.21 -22.85 -82.57
CA GLY A 43 38.55 -22.77 -83.18
C GLY A 43 39.68 -22.44 -82.19
N THR A 44 39.35 -22.08 -80.95
CA THR A 44 40.32 -21.98 -79.85
C THR A 44 41.07 -23.30 -79.66
N ARG A 45 42.40 -23.21 -79.50
CA ARG A 45 43.26 -24.37 -79.22
C ARG A 45 43.78 -24.41 -77.80
N HIS A 46 44.01 -23.25 -77.21
CA HIS A 46 44.54 -23.12 -75.86
C HIS A 46 43.79 -22.02 -75.13
N VAL A 47 43.49 -22.25 -73.86
CA VAL A 47 42.97 -21.23 -72.94
C VAL A 47 43.95 -21.05 -71.79
N ALA A 48 44.07 -19.81 -71.31
CA ALA A 48 44.69 -19.48 -70.04
C ALA A 48 43.63 -18.84 -69.14
N VAL A 49 43.50 -19.31 -67.90
CA VAL A 49 42.56 -18.77 -66.90
C VAL A 49 43.37 -18.27 -65.72
N THR A 50 43.20 -17.02 -65.33
CA THR A 50 43.83 -16.39 -64.17
C THR A 50 42.78 -16.11 -63.12
N VAL A 51 43.00 -16.60 -61.90
CA VAL A 51 42.18 -16.30 -60.72
C VAL A 51 43.12 -16.17 -59.53
N ASP A 52 42.93 -15.11 -58.73
CA ASP A 52 43.79 -14.76 -57.59
C ASP A 52 45.29 -14.77 -57.96
N GLU A 53 45.64 -13.92 -58.93
CA GLU A 53 46.97 -13.75 -59.57
C GLU A 53 47.59 -15.00 -60.24
N ARG A 54 47.01 -16.20 -60.04
CA ARG A 54 47.54 -17.48 -60.53
C ARG A 54 46.94 -17.86 -61.89
N THR A 55 47.80 -18.03 -62.88
CA THR A 55 47.40 -18.39 -64.25
C THR A 55 47.59 -19.88 -64.56
N TYR A 56 46.50 -20.55 -64.91
CA TYR A 56 46.44 -21.92 -65.43
C TYR A 56 46.37 -21.91 -66.95
N THR A 57 46.96 -22.92 -67.60
CA THR A 57 47.00 -23.06 -69.06
C THR A 57 46.60 -24.47 -69.49
N SER A 58 45.67 -24.57 -70.44
CA SER A 58 45.16 -25.86 -70.96
C SER A 58 46.18 -26.69 -71.78
N ALA A 59 47.47 -26.36 -71.66
CA ALA A 59 48.60 -27.03 -72.29
C ALA A 59 49.54 -27.70 -71.26
N HIS A 60 49.53 -27.25 -70.00
CA HIS A 60 50.41 -27.73 -68.94
C HIS A 60 49.64 -28.20 -67.71
N ASP A 61 48.50 -27.57 -67.43
CA ASP A 61 47.73 -27.74 -66.20
C ASP A 61 46.54 -28.68 -66.48
N PRO A 62 46.54 -29.93 -65.97
CA PRO A 62 45.54 -30.97 -66.31
C PRO A 62 44.14 -30.68 -65.74
N ASP A 63 44.08 -29.75 -64.80
CA ASP A 63 42.90 -29.33 -64.04
C ASP A 63 42.13 -28.22 -64.78
N LEU A 64 42.77 -27.56 -65.76
CA LEU A 64 42.12 -26.68 -66.73
C LEU A 64 41.84 -27.44 -68.05
N ARG A 65 40.59 -27.84 -68.25
CA ARG A 65 40.16 -28.61 -69.43
C ARG A 65 39.40 -27.74 -70.42
N LEU A 66 39.76 -27.89 -71.70
CA LEU A 66 39.05 -27.30 -72.84
C LEU A 66 38.31 -28.41 -73.61
N GLU A 67 36.98 -28.43 -73.48
CA GLU A 67 36.10 -29.45 -74.04
C GLU A 67 35.24 -28.85 -75.15
N GLY A 68 35.81 -28.79 -76.35
CA GLY A 68 35.17 -28.21 -77.54
C GLY A 68 35.03 -26.69 -77.45
N ALA A 69 33.86 -26.21 -77.05
CA ALA A 69 33.53 -24.79 -76.89
C ALA A 69 33.31 -24.38 -75.42
N ARG A 70 33.59 -25.28 -74.47
CA ARG A 70 33.49 -25.04 -73.02
C ARG A 70 34.83 -25.25 -72.35
N TRP A 71 35.05 -24.56 -71.25
CA TRP A 71 36.20 -24.77 -70.37
C TRP A 71 35.74 -25.01 -68.94
N ARG A 72 36.55 -25.76 -68.18
CA ARG A 72 36.36 -26.05 -66.75
C ARG A 72 37.73 -26.01 -66.07
N LEU A 73 37.84 -25.25 -64.99
CA LEU A 73 38.99 -25.24 -64.08
C LEU A 73 38.54 -25.83 -62.74
N ASP A 74 39.24 -26.85 -62.28
CA ASP A 74 38.96 -27.53 -61.03
C ASP A 74 40.00 -27.10 -59.97
N LEU A 75 39.64 -26.15 -59.10
CA LEU A 75 40.60 -25.54 -58.17
C LEU A 75 40.98 -26.48 -57.02
N GLU A 76 40.08 -27.37 -56.62
CA GLU A 76 40.36 -28.46 -55.68
C GLU A 76 41.42 -29.41 -56.26
N ALA A 77 41.22 -29.88 -57.50
CA ALA A 77 42.22 -30.72 -58.18
C ALA A 77 43.54 -29.99 -58.45
N ALA A 78 43.51 -28.65 -58.59
CA ALA A 78 44.69 -27.80 -58.73
C ALA A 78 45.36 -27.39 -57.40
N TRP A 79 44.80 -27.79 -56.26
CA TRP A 79 45.25 -27.44 -54.90
C TRP A 79 45.36 -25.92 -54.67
N GLN A 80 44.40 -25.14 -55.20
CA GLN A 80 44.27 -23.71 -54.90
C GLN A 80 43.04 -23.47 -54.03
N LEU A 81 43.31 -22.99 -52.81
CA LEU A 81 42.33 -22.30 -51.97
C LEU A 81 42.34 -20.82 -52.35
N LEU A 82 41.16 -20.22 -52.41
CA LEU A 82 40.92 -18.81 -52.70
C LEU A 82 40.37 -18.12 -51.44
N PRO A 83 40.71 -16.83 -51.24
CA PRO A 83 40.22 -16.07 -50.09
C PRO A 83 38.72 -15.73 -50.23
N GLU A 84 38.11 -15.38 -49.10
CA GLU A 84 36.74 -14.85 -49.06
C GLU A 84 36.63 -13.52 -49.84
N GLY A 85 35.47 -13.31 -50.45
CA GLY A 85 35.12 -12.08 -51.17
C GLY A 85 34.79 -12.28 -52.64
N ALA A 86 34.68 -11.16 -53.36
CA ALA A 86 34.44 -11.14 -54.79
C ALA A 86 35.76 -11.14 -55.58
N LEU A 87 35.96 -12.16 -56.40
CA LEU A 87 37.16 -12.41 -57.17
C LEU A 87 36.88 -12.32 -58.68
N ASP A 88 37.79 -11.66 -59.39
CA ASP A 88 37.79 -11.56 -60.84
C ASP A 88 38.38 -12.82 -61.48
N VAL A 89 37.72 -13.38 -62.50
CA VAL A 89 38.19 -14.60 -63.19
C VAL A 89 38.50 -14.28 -64.65
N GLN A 90 39.77 -14.00 -64.94
CA GLN A 90 40.19 -13.60 -66.28
C GLN A 90 40.47 -14.83 -67.15
N ILE A 91 39.91 -14.90 -68.35
CA ILE A 91 40.26 -15.93 -69.33
C ILE A 91 40.78 -15.31 -70.63
N VAL A 92 41.88 -15.87 -71.16
CA VAL A 92 42.45 -15.57 -72.48
C VAL A 92 42.40 -16.82 -73.37
N ALA A 93 41.59 -16.76 -74.42
CA ALA A 93 41.50 -17.79 -75.45
C ALA A 93 42.43 -17.50 -76.63
N THR A 94 43.18 -18.50 -77.10
CA THR A 94 44.12 -18.42 -78.23
C THR A 94 43.75 -19.40 -79.35
N ASP A 95 43.67 -18.92 -80.59
CA ASP A 95 43.35 -19.75 -81.77
C ASP A 95 44.57 -20.44 -82.40
N ALA A 96 44.36 -21.17 -83.50
CA ALA A 96 45.40 -21.92 -84.21
C ALA A 96 46.42 -21.02 -84.96
N GLU A 97 46.08 -19.76 -85.17
CA GLU A 97 46.89 -18.73 -85.82
C GLU A 97 47.63 -17.84 -84.81
N GLY A 98 47.34 -17.99 -83.51
CA GLY A 98 47.97 -17.28 -82.40
C GLY A 98 47.27 -15.99 -81.98
N VAL A 99 46.04 -15.74 -82.45
CA VAL A 99 45.26 -14.55 -82.06
C VAL A 99 44.60 -14.79 -80.71
N GLN A 100 44.71 -13.80 -79.82
CA GLN A 100 44.14 -13.84 -78.47
C GLN A 100 42.86 -13.01 -78.33
N ARG A 101 41.96 -13.48 -77.45
CA ARG A 101 40.77 -12.77 -76.96
C ARG A 101 40.65 -13.01 -75.46
N SER A 102 40.45 -11.95 -74.69
CA SER A 102 40.16 -12.04 -73.25
C SER A 102 38.67 -11.81 -72.98
N ASP A 103 38.19 -12.27 -71.82
CA ASP A 103 36.93 -11.81 -71.26
C ASP A 103 37.04 -10.33 -70.81
N THR A 104 35.90 -9.73 -70.49
CA THR A 104 35.73 -8.32 -70.07
C THR A 104 34.66 -8.10 -69.00
N THR A 105 33.95 -9.14 -68.56
CA THR A 105 33.20 -9.08 -67.31
C THR A 105 34.17 -8.97 -66.12
N LEU A 106 33.65 -8.64 -64.94
CA LEU A 106 34.43 -8.58 -63.71
C LEU A 106 33.65 -9.21 -62.56
N LEU A 107 34.37 -9.78 -61.59
CA LEU A 107 33.85 -10.26 -60.30
C LEU A 107 32.79 -11.38 -60.41
N GLU A 108 33.04 -12.37 -61.27
CA GLU A 108 32.12 -13.48 -61.51
C GLU A 108 32.08 -14.49 -60.36
N LEU A 109 33.15 -14.59 -59.59
CA LEU A 109 33.26 -15.50 -58.45
C LEU A 109 33.03 -14.72 -57.15
N LYS A 110 32.06 -15.13 -56.34
CA LYS A 110 31.95 -14.69 -54.93
C LYS A 110 32.09 -15.89 -54.01
N ILE A 111 33.15 -15.90 -53.22
CA ILE A 111 33.37 -16.84 -52.14
C ILE A 111 32.86 -16.20 -50.86
N ASP A 112 32.11 -16.98 -50.09
CA ASP A 112 31.41 -16.59 -48.88
C ASP A 112 31.69 -17.69 -47.87
N LEU A 113 32.57 -17.46 -46.88
CA LEU A 113 32.97 -18.49 -45.92
C LEU A 113 32.38 -18.24 -44.53
N THR A 114 31.80 -17.06 -44.33
CA THR A 114 31.19 -16.64 -43.07
C THR A 114 29.83 -17.34 -42.89
N PRO A 115 29.64 -18.19 -41.86
CA PRO A 115 28.31 -18.69 -41.49
C PRO A 115 27.44 -17.55 -40.91
N PRO A 116 26.11 -17.73 -40.86
CA PRO A 116 25.24 -16.81 -40.12
C PRO A 116 25.67 -16.67 -38.67
N ASP A 117 25.29 -15.58 -38.01
CA ASP A 117 25.39 -15.53 -36.54
C ASP A 117 24.64 -16.73 -35.91
N PRO A 118 25.09 -17.27 -34.76
CA PRO A 118 24.40 -18.37 -34.09
C PRO A 118 22.95 -18.00 -33.75
N PRO A 119 21.97 -18.89 -34.01
CA PRO A 119 20.63 -18.75 -33.45
C PRO A 119 20.64 -19.07 -31.95
N THR A 120 19.57 -18.68 -31.25
CA THR A 120 19.34 -19.01 -29.82
C THR A 120 17.94 -19.59 -29.61
N ALA A 121 17.79 -20.40 -28.56
CA ALA A 121 16.51 -20.74 -27.95
C ALA A 121 16.25 -19.85 -26.72
N GLN A 122 15.00 -19.84 -26.25
CA GLN A 122 14.66 -19.43 -24.89
C GLN A 122 14.57 -20.72 -24.04
N ARG A 123 15.22 -20.77 -22.86
CA ARG A 123 15.02 -21.85 -21.88
C ARG A 123 13.56 -21.81 -21.40
N GLN A 124 12.93 -22.97 -21.19
CA GLN A 124 11.52 -23.06 -20.77
C GLN A 124 11.16 -24.42 -20.15
N LEU A 125 10.28 -24.38 -19.16
CA LEU A 125 9.59 -25.53 -18.59
C LEU A 125 8.29 -25.86 -19.34
N SER A 126 7.80 -27.09 -19.21
CA SER A 126 6.53 -27.54 -19.80
C SER A 126 5.95 -28.68 -18.98
N THR A 127 4.76 -28.47 -18.41
CA THR A 127 3.98 -29.45 -17.62
C THR A 127 3.07 -30.36 -18.47
N ASP A 128 2.74 -29.95 -19.71
CA ASP A 128 1.87 -30.70 -20.64
C ASP A 128 2.63 -31.44 -21.76
N GLY A 129 3.96 -31.26 -21.82
CA GLY A 129 4.84 -31.76 -22.87
C GLY A 129 4.57 -31.20 -24.27
N ARG A 130 3.88 -30.06 -24.44
CA ARG A 130 3.54 -29.47 -25.76
C ARG A 130 3.80 -27.96 -25.86
N PRO A 131 4.97 -27.45 -25.49
CA PRO A 131 5.19 -26.02 -25.30
C PRO A 131 5.19 -25.21 -26.61
N LEU A 132 5.13 -23.88 -26.46
CA LEU A 132 5.38 -22.91 -27.52
C LEU A 132 6.85 -22.42 -27.44
N LEU A 133 7.74 -23.17 -28.08
CA LEU A 133 9.15 -22.83 -28.18
C LEU A 133 9.37 -21.51 -28.93
N ARG A 134 10.35 -20.71 -28.48
CA ARG A 134 10.73 -19.43 -29.07
C ARG A 134 12.24 -19.25 -29.10
N GLY A 135 12.71 -18.31 -29.92
CA GLY A 135 14.10 -17.90 -29.93
C GLY A 135 14.44 -16.89 -31.03
N SER A 136 15.74 -16.67 -31.24
CA SER A 136 16.27 -15.68 -32.17
C SER A 136 17.16 -16.29 -33.26
N PHE A 137 17.32 -15.57 -34.37
CA PHE A 137 18.27 -15.87 -35.44
C PHE A 137 18.56 -14.61 -36.27
N HIS A 138 19.73 -14.52 -36.90
CA HIS A 138 20.04 -13.38 -37.75
C HIS A 138 19.27 -13.44 -39.08
N ALA A 139 18.36 -12.49 -39.31
CA ALA A 139 17.39 -12.56 -40.42
C ALA A 139 17.96 -12.18 -41.80
N ILE A 140 19.12 -11.51 -41.84
CA ILE A 140 19.69 -10.90 -43.06
C ILE A 140 20.61 -11.86 -43.83
N ASP A 141 21.29 -12.77 -43.13
CA ASP A 141 22.25 -13.74 -43.65
C ASP A 141 21.67 -15.16 -43.78
N THR A 142 20.74 -15.54 -42.89
CA THR A 142 20.07 -16.85 -42.89
C THR A 142 19.07 -16.98 -44.06
N ASP A 143 19.17 -18.08 -44.83
CA ASP A 143 18.18 -18.48 -45.85
C ASP A 143 17.33 -19.69 -45.45
N VAL A 144 17.85 -20.57 -44.58
CA VAL A 144 17.12 -21.73 -44.05
C VAL A 144 17.36 -21.84 -42.55
N LEU A 145 16.27 -21.94 -41.78
CA LEU A 145 16.27 -22.25 -40.35
C LEU A 145 15.71 -23.66 -40.15
N ALA A 146 16.36 -24.46 -39.30
CA ALA A 146 15.94 -25.81 -38.95
C ALA A 146 16.06 -26.03 -37.44
N ILE A 147 14.95 -26.34 -36.76
CA ILE A 147 14.90 -26.58 -35.31
C ILE A 147 14.60 -28.07 -35.10
N THR A 148 15.33 -28.73 -34.21
CA THR A 148 15.13 -30.16 -33.89
C THR A 148 14.87 -30.31 -32.40
N VAL A 149 13.76 -30.98 -32.06
CA VAL A 149 13.37 -31.31 -30.68
C VAL A 149 12.90 -32.76 -30.68
N ALA A 150 13.38 -33.58 -29.74
CA ALA A 150 13.05 -35.00 -29.63
C ALA A 150 13.03 -35.75 -30.99
N ASP A 151 14.18 -35.74 -31.69
CA ASP A 151 14.40 -36.31 -33.03
C ASP A 151 13.52 -35.76 -34.19
N ARG A 152 12.72 -34.71 -33.96
CA ARG A 152 11.84 -34.10 -34.99
C ARG A 152 12.39 -32.77 -35.48
N THR A 153 12.87 -32.73 -36.72
CA THR A 153 13.34 -31.49 -37.36
C THR A 153 12.23 -30.74 -38.10
N TYR A 154 11.98 -29.50 -37.69
CA TYR A 154 11.08 -28.53 -38.30
C TYR A 154 11.90 -27.55 -39.14
N THR A 155 11.52 -27.30 -40.40
CA THR A 155 12.35 -26.49 -41.32
C THR A 155 11.58 -25.37 -42.00
N ARG A 156 12.25 -24.24 -42.23
CA ARG A 156 11.73 -23.05 -42.93
C ARG A 156 12.81 -22.46 -43.84
N GLY A 157 12.57 -22.41 -45.15
CA GLY A 157 13.55 -21.96 -46.14
C GLY A 157 13.13 -20.76 -47.00
N HIS A 158 14.10 -20.20 -47.73
CA HIS A 158 14.05 -18.99 -48.56
C HIS A 158 13.92 -17.66 -47.79
N LEU A 159 14.43 -17.63 -46.56
CA LEU A 159 14.33 -16.51 -45.63
C LEU A 159 15.08 -15.26 -46.13
N SER A 160 16.26 -15.41 -46.73
CA SER A 160 17.09 -14.28 -47.21
C SER A 160 16.43 -13.49 -48.34
N THR A 161 15.47 -14.10 -49.04
CA THR A 161 14.67 -13.41 -50.09
C THR A 161 13.50 -12.59 -49.54
N CYS A 162 13.16 -12.73 -48.26
CA CYS A 162 12.14 -11.94 -47.56
C CYS A 162 12.68 -10.61 -47.02
N SER A 163 13.43 -9.88 -47.85
CA SER A 163 13.92 -8.53 -47.50
C SER A 163 12.79 -7.48 -47.47
N VAL A 164 12.89 -6.57 -46.50
CA VAL A 164 11.91 -5.57 -46.01
C VAL A 164 11.34 -4.60 -47.08
N ALA A 165 11.83 -4.64 -48.33
CA ALA A 165 11.38 -3.77 -49.42
C ALA A 165 9.99 -4.12 -50.01
N SER A 166 9.41 -5.28 -49.67
CA SER A 166 8.14 -5.76 -50.23
C SER A 166 7.05 -5.84 -49.16
N ARG A 167 6.04 -4.96 -49.20
CA ARG A 167 4.86 -5.02 -48.32
C ARG A 167 3.94 -6.20 -48.66
N HIS A 168 4.38 -7.43 -48.41
CA HIS A 168 3.59 -8.66 -48.60
C HIS A 168 3.45 -9.42 -47.26
N PRO A 169 2.23 -9.61 -46.71
CA PRO A 169 2.06 -10.11 -45.34
C PRO A 169 2.43 -11.57 -45.06
N ARG A 170 2.95 -12.33 -46.03
CA ARG A 170 3.29 -13.76 -45.87
C ARG A 170 4.46 -14.13 -46.78
N CYS A 171 5.57 -14.58 -46.20
CA CYS A 171 6.63 -15.30 -46.92
C CYS A 171 6.11 -16.68 -47.34
N PRO A 172 5.97 -16.98 -48.66
CA PRO A 172 5.43 -18.25 -49.14
C PRO A 172 6.51 -19.35 -49.15
N GLY A 173 7.25 -19.49 -48.05
CA GLY A 173 8.20 -20.57 -47.85
C GLY A 173 7.48 -21.92 -47.78
N ARG A 174 8.05 -22.94 -48.43
CA ARG A 174 7.75 -24.33 -48.07
C ARG A 174 8.50 -24.66 -46.79
N GLY A 175 7.81 -25.21 -45.82
CA GLY A 175 8.34 -25.58 -44.51
C GLY A 175 7.22 -26.10 -43.62
N SER A 176 7.56 -26.47 -42.39
CA SER A 176 6.59 -26.87 -41.36
C SER A 176 5.55 -25.76 -41.13
N SER A 177 4.32 -26.13 -40.77
CA SER A 177 3.25 -25.18 -40.40
C SER A 177 3.39 -24.69 -38.96
N GLU A 178 4.06 -25.48 -38.15
CA GLU A 178 4.28 -25.35 -36.72
C GLU A 178 5.39 -24.33 -36.44
N LEU A 179 6.35 -24.19 -37.36
CA LEU A 179 7.45 -23.23 -37.30
C LEU A 179 7.10 -21.92 -38.04
N THR A 180 6.93 -20.85 -37.26
CA THR A 180 6.74 -19.48 -37.73
C THR A 180 8.00 -18.65 -37.52
N VAL A 181 8.29 -17.76 -38.47
CA VAL A 181 9.43 -16.82 -38.39
C VAL A 181 8.92 -15.39 -38.52
N GLY A 182 9.37 -14.53 -37.61
CA GLY A 182 9.01 -13.12 -37.52
C GLY A 182 9.85 -12.21 -38.43
N PRO A 183 9.40 -10.98 -38.71
CA PRO A 183 10.07 -10.05 -39.62
C PRO A 183 11.35 -9.41 -39.04
N ALA A 184 11.75 -9.76 -37.81
CA ALA A 184 12.86 -9.15 -37.07
C ALA A 184 13.95 -10.14 -36.63
N GLY A 185 13.94 -11.39 -37.11
CA GLY A 185 14.88 -12.43 -36.66
C GLY A 185 14.43 -13.21 -35.43
N THR A 186 13.13 -13.31 -35.21
CA THR A 186 12.56 -14.18 -34.18
C THR A 186 11.92 -15.41 -34.81
N TRP A 187 11.92 -16.53 -34.09
CA TRP A 187 11.21 -17.75 -34.49
C TRP A 187 10.32 -18.25 -33.36
N SER A 188 9.29 -19.01 -33.73
CA SER A 188 8.42 -19.72 -32.80
C SER A 188 8.00 -21.07 -33.37
N LEU A 189 7.98 -22.10 -32.54
CA LEU A 189 7.60 -23.47 -32.87
C LEU A 189 6.45 -23.90 -31.95
N ASP A 190 5.23 -23.94 -32.50
CA ASP A 190 4.02 -24.25 -31.74
C ASP A 190 3.73 -25.76 -31.76
N LEU A 191 3.89 -26.42 -30.62
CA LEU A 191 3.67 -27.87 -30.47
C LEU A 191 2.26 -28.22 -29.95
N ARG A 192 1.51 -27.25 -29.40
CA ARG A 192 0.24 -27.42 -28.67
C ARG A 192 -0.82 -28.16 -29.48
N ASP A 193 -1.09 -27.68 -30.69
CA ASP A 193 -2.23 -28.12 -31.52
C ASP A 193 -2.01 -29.47 -32.26
N ARG A 194 -0.76 -29.91 -32.48
CA ARG A 194 -0.45 -30.94 -33.51
C ARG A 194 0.66 -31.92 -33.21
N SER A 195 1.37 -31.79 -32.10
CA SER A 195 2.43 -32.73 -31.72
C SER A 195 1.88 -33.91 -30.88
N VAL A 196 2.65 -34.98 -30.82
CA VAL A 196 2.58 -35.91 -29.68
C VAL A 196 3.40 -35.27 -28.57
N ALA A 197 2.82 -35.20 -27.37
CA ALA A 197 3.50 -34.69 -26.18
C ALA A 197 4.89 -35.32 -26.03
N LEU A 198 5.85 -34.48 -25.68
CA LEU A 198 7.20 -34.88 -25.33
C LEU A 198 7.14 -35.70 -24.02
N PRO A 199 7.97 -36.74 -23.87
CA PRO A 199 8.09 -37.45 -22.60
C PRO A 199 8.78 -36.58 -21.55
N THR A 200 8.55 -36.88 -20.28
CA THR A 200 9.27 -36.31 -19.13
C THR A 200 10.79 -36.36 -19.30
N GLY A 201 11.48 -35.33 -18.83
CA GLY A 201 12.94 -35.17 -18.87
C GLY A 201 13.41 -34.02 -19.78
N PRO A 202 14.74 -33.82 -19.89
CA PRO A 202 15.34 -32.74 -20.65
C PRO A 202 15.36 -33.01 -22.16
N HIS A 203 15.17 -31.96 -22.96
CA HIS A 203 15.17 -31.99 -24.43
C HIS A 203 16.06 -30.88 -25.01
N GLU A 204 17.09 -31.26 -25.77
CA GLU A 204 17.89 -30.35 -26.59
C GLU A 204 17.03 -29.72 -27.71
N VAL A 205 17.08 -28.39 -27.87
CA VAL A 205 16.31 -27.59 -28.85
C VAL A 205 17.20 -27.16 -30.03
N LYS A 206 17.96 -28.10 -30.59
CA LYS A 206 18.97 -27.84 -31.63
C LYS A 206 18.48 -27.00 -32.83
N ILE A 207 18.93 -25.76 -32.94
CA ILE A 207 18.68 -24.82 -34.05
C ILE A 207 19.89 -24.69 -34.99
N VAL A 208 19.67 -24.97 -36.27
CA VAL A 208 20.64 -24.74 -37.35
C VAL A 208 20.15 -23.61 -38.25
N ALA A 209 20.90 -22.51 -38.28
CA ALA A 209 20.79 -21.48 -39.31
C ALA A 209 21.75 -21.79 -40.48
N THR A 210 21.26 -21.62 -41.72
CA THR A 210 22.02 -21.87 -42.96
C THR A 210 21.84 -20.71 -43.92
N ASP A 211 22.92 -20.18 -44.48
CA ASP A 211 22.88 -19.08 -45.45
C ASP A 211 22.47 -19.55 -46.87
N ALA A 212 22.36 -18.59 -47.79
CA ALA A 212 21.99 -18.86 -49.18
C ALA A 212 23.10 -19.55 -50.04
N VAL A 213 24.29 -19.86 -49.50
CA VAL A 213 25.35 -20.63 -50.20
C VAL A 213 25.68 -21.97 -49.54
N GLY A 214 25.17 -22.21 -48.34
CA GLY A 214 25.32 -23.45 -47.58
C GLY A 214 26.24 -23.37 -46.36
N ASN A 215 26.70 -22.18 -45.94
CA ASN A 215 27.38 -22.03 -44.65
C ASN A 215 26.37 -22.20 -43.51
N ARG A 216 26.78 -22.80 -42.40
CA ARG A 216 25.90 -23.17 -41.28
C ARG A 216 26.47 -22.69 -39.96
N SER A 217 25.60 -22.11 -39.14
CA SER A 217 25.79 -21.99 -37.71
C SER A 217 24.83 -22.94 -36.99
N THR A 218 25.08 -23.15 -35.71
CA THR A 218 24.24 -23.92 -34.80
C THR A 218 24.24 -23.14 -33.50
N ASP A 219 23.12 -23.22 -32.79
CA ASP A 219 23.01 -22.82 -31.39
C ASP A 219 24.14 -23.41 -30.54
N ARG A 220 24.41 -22.76 -29.40
CA ARG A 220 25.47 -23.12 -28.46
C ARG A 220 24.94 -23.57 -27.11
N ASP A 221 23.69 -23.21 -26.83
CA ASP A 221 22.97 -23.56 -25.63
C ASP A 221 22.63 -25.06 -25.69
N THR A 222 22.27 -25.64 -24.55
CA THR A 222 21.91 -27.06 -24.43
C THR A 222 20.77 -27.23 -23.43
N LEU A 223 19.96 -28.27 -23.64
CA LEU A 223 18.87 -28.70 -22.74
C LEU A 223 17.82 -27.59 -22.45
N GLU A 224 17.49 -26.79 -23.45
CA GLU A 224 16.68 -25.57 -23.32
C GLU A 224 15.18 -25.83 -23.10
N LEU A 225 14.77 -27.10 -22.97
CA LEU A 225 13.42 -27.51 -22.64
C LEU A 225 13.42 -28.67 -21.66
N GLN A 226 13.01 -28.40 -20.42
CA GLN A 226 12.70 -29.42 -19.44
C GLN A 226 11.18 -29.73 -19.45
N VAL A 227 10.82 -30.99 -19.63
CA VAL A 227 9.42 -31.44 -19.62
C VAL A 227 9.15 -32.20 -18.33
N PHE A 228 8.17 -31.73 -17.58
CA PHE A 228 7.47 -32.53 -16.58
C PHE A 228 6.12 -32.91 -17.17
N LEU A 229 5.59 -34.07 -16.83
CA LEU A 229 4.21 -34.40 -17.19
C LEU A 229 3.41 -34.34 -15.91
N ASP A 230 2.35 -33.56 -15.93
CA ASP A 230 1.31 -33.45 -14.91
C ASP A 230 -0.01 -33.60 -15.69
N ALA A 231 -0.85 -34.56 -15.30
CA ALA A 231 -1.91 -35.11 -16.15
C ALA A 231 -3.34 -34.80 -15.68
N ASP A 232 -3.45 -34.21 -14.50
CA ASP A 232 -4.63 -33.71 -13.79
C ASP A 232 -4.46 -32.25 -13.34
N GLY A 233 -3.24 -31.78 -13.14
CA GLY A 233 -2.89 -30.37 -12.95
C GLY A 233 -2.70 -29.97 -11.48
N ASP A 234 -2.18 -30.86 -10.64
CA ASP A 234 -2.05 -30.65 -9.18
C ASP A 234 -0.66 -30.23 -8.70
N GLY A 235 0.33 -30.17 -9.59
CA GLY A 235 1.71 -29.82 -9.27
C GLY A 235 2.65 -31.01 -9.07
N LEU A 236 2.15 -32.23 -8.83
CA LEU A 236 2.99 -33.43 -8.87
C LEU A 236 3.23 -33.89 -10.29
N SER A 237 4.40 -34.49 -10.52
CA SER A 237 4.64 -35.15 -11.79
C SER A 237 4.04 -36.56 -11.80
N ASP A 238 3.48 -36.90 -12.96
CA ASP A 238 3.01 -38.21 -13.42
C ASP A 238 4.01 -39.33 -13.05
N GLU A 239 5.31 -39.04 -12.90
CA GLU A 239 6.36 -39.95 -12.45
C GLU A 239 6.52 -40.03 -10.92
N ASP A 240 6.50 -38.90 -10.21
CA ASP A 240 6.64 -38.79 -8.76
C ASP A 240 5.46 -39.44 -8.04
N GLU A 241 4.24 -39.14 -8.48
CA GLU A 241 3.02 -39.81 -8.03
C GLU A 241 3.14 -41.35 -8.10
N ARG A 242 3.67 -41.89 -9.21
CA ARG A 242 3.76 -43.34 -9.40
C ARG A 242 4.91 -44.01 -8.65
N ARG A 243 5.95 -43.27 -8.29
CA ARG A 243 7.21 -43.82 -7.78
C ARG A 243 7.49 -43.49 -6.32
N LEU A 244 7.14 -42.28 -5.91
CA LEU A 244 7.45 -41.70 -4.60
C LEU A 244 6.20 -41.75 -3.71
N TYR A 245 5.12 -41.06 -4.12
CA TYR A 245 3.92 -40.85 -3.29
C TYR A 245 2.84 -41.95 -3.43
N GLN A 246 2.87 -42.73 -4.52
CA GLN A 246 1.92 -43.80 -4.85
C GLN A 246 0.46 -43.35 -5.11
N THR A 247 0.28 -42.08 -5.42
CA THR A 247 -0.95 -41.38 -5.79
C THR A 247 -1.42 -41.71 -7.23
N GLN A 248 -2.46 -41.03 -7.73
CA GLN A 248 -3.18 -41.39 -8.97
C GLN A 248 -3.07 -40.32 -10.09
N PRO A 249 -2.23 -40.54 -11.14
CA PRO A 249 -1.92 -39.55 -12.22
C PRO A 249 -3.01 -39.12 -13.20
N ARG A 250 -4.27 -39.12 -12.77
CA ARG A 250 -5.49 -38.59 -13.44
C ARG A 250 -6.57 -38.13 -12.44
N ARG A 251 -6.23 -38.01 -11.16
CA ARG A 251 -7.08 -37.64 -10.05
C ARG A 251 -6.22 -36.88 -9.04
N ALA A 252 -6.16 -35.56 -9.21
CA ALA A 252 -5.50 -34.55 -8.38
C ALA A 252 -5.74 -34.61 -6.85
N ASP A 253 -6.52 -35.54 -6.35
CA ASP A 253 -6.97 -35.70 -4.96
C ASP A 253 -7.14 -37.21 -4.84
N THR A 254 -6.23 -37.95 -4.24
CA THR A 254 -6.17 -39.41 -4.39
C THR A 254 -7.09 -40.14 -3.43
N ASP A 255 -7.39 -39.60 -2.25
CA ASP A 255 -8.20 -40.26 -1.24
C ASP A 255 -9.64 -39.74 -1.15
N GLY A 256 -9.89 -38.45 -1.37
CA GLY A 256 -11.21 -37.80 -1.44
C GLY A 256 -11.52 -36.82 -0.32
N ASP A 257 -10.53 -36.24 0.35
CA ASP A 257 -10.72 -35.36 1.50
C ASP A 257 -11.10 -33.90 1.12
N GLY A 258 -10.55 -33.39 0.02
CA GLY A 258 -10.75 -32.02 -0.49
C GLY A 258 -9.47 -31.24 -0.78
N LEU A 259 -8.33 -31.69 -0.26
CA LEU A 259 -6.99 -31.23 -0.61
C LEU A 259 -6.51 -31.99 -1.86
N SER A 260 -5.44 -31.51 -2.51
CA SER A 260 -4.90 -32.16 -3.72
C SER A 260 -3.54 -32.77 -3.46
N ASP A 261 -3.22 -33.90 -4.10
CA ASP A 261 -2.01 -34.70 -3.84
C ASP A 261 -0.73 -33.83 -3.84
N GLY A 262 -0.66 -32.83 -4.74
CA GLY A 262 0.44 -31.87 -4.78
C GLY A 262 0.42 -30.76 -3.74
N LEU A 263 -0.74 -30.33 -3.24
CA LEU A 263 -0.82 -29.43 -2.08
C LEU A 263 -0.44 -30.18 -0.80
N GLU A 264 -0.94 -31.40 -0.62
CA GLU A 264 -0.60 -32.28 0.50
C GLU A 264 0.92 -32.48 0.60
N VAL A 265 1.57 -32.81 -0.53
CA VAL A 265 3.01 -33.10 -0.55
C VAL A 265 3.89 -31.85 -0.54
N LEU A 266 3.54 -30.79 -1.28
CA LEU A 266 4.43 -29.64 -1.53
C LEU A 266 4.16 -28.46 -0.59
N VAL A 267 2.98 -28.40 0.04
CA VAL A 267 2.55 -27.28 0.87
C VAL A 267 2.28 -27.71 2.32
N GLU A 268 1.42 -28.70 2.54
CA GLU A 268 0.94 -29.06 3.89
C GLU A 268 1.80 -30.12 4.61
N GLY A 269 2.49 -30.99 3.86
CA GLY A 269 3.30 -32.08 4.40
C GLY A 269 2.52 -33.32 4.86
N THR A 270 1.24 -33.42 4.48
CA THR A 270 0.31 -34.51 4.83
C THR A 270 0.49 -35.78 3.98
N ASP A 271 -0.18 -36.89 4.31
CA ASP A 271 -0.10 -38.15 3.54
C ASP A 271 -1.23 -38.23 2.50
N PRO A 272 -0.98 -38.08 1.18
CA PRO A 272 -1.98 -38.04 0.10
C PRO A 272 -2.70 -39.37 -0.18
N LEU A 273 -2.70 -40.25 0.81
CA LEU A 273 -3.39 -41.53 0.88
C LEU A 273 -4.23 -41.67 2.16
N SER A 274 -4.26 -40.65 3.04
CA SER A 274 -4.91 -40.62 4.34
C SER A 274 -5.72 -39.33 4.54
N VAL A 275 -7.04 -39.48 4.43
CA VAL A 275 -8.10 -38.45 4.57
C VAL A 275 -8.13 -37.71 5.92
N ASP A 276 -7.17 -37.96 6.79
CA ASP A 276 -7.07 -37.67 8.23
C ASP A 276 -5.66 -38.18 8.60
N THR A 277 -4.65 -37.30 8.52
CA THR A 277 -3.23 -37.66 8.64
C THR A 277 -2.80 -37.89 10.09
N ASP A 278 -3.28 -37.09 11.03
CA ASP A 278 -2.90 -37.17 12.44
C ASP A 278 -3.85 -38.05 13.30
N GLY A 279 -5.07 -38.29 12.85
CA GLY A 279 -6.05 -39.19 13.46
C GLY A 279 -6.98 -38.54 14.46
N ASP A 280 -7.10 -37.21 14.46
CA ASP A 280 -7.93 -36.41 15.36
C ASP A 280 -9.45 -36.54 15.08
N GLY A 281 -9.83 -36.71 13.81
CA GLY A 281 -11.23 -36.86 13.37
C GLY A 281 -11.78 -35.70 12.52
N LEU A 282 -11.00 -34.66 12.29
CA LEU A 282 -11.09 -33.80 11.13
C LEU A 282 -10.46 -34.51 9.91
N THR A 283 -10.32 -33.77 8.81
CA THR A 283 -9.73 -34.27 7.57
C THR A 283 -8.84 -33.17 7.04
N ASP A 284 -7.67 -33.49 6.50
CA ASP A 284 -6.62 -32.52 6.18
C ASP A 284 -7.13 -31.32 5.33
N GLY A 285 -7.96 -31.60 4.33
CA GLY A 285 -8.63 -30.62 3.46
C GLY A 285 -9.79 -29.86 4.10
N VAL A 286 -10.33 -30.29 5.24
CA VAL A 286 -11.22 -29.48 6.10
C VAL A 286 -10.38 -28.54 6.95
N GLU A 287 -9.22 -28.97 7.44
CA GLU A 287 -8.35 -28.20 8.32
C GLU A 287 -7.65 -27.08 7.55
N ALA A 288 -7.02 -27.42 6.43
CA ALA A 288 -6.44 -26.48 5.48
C ALA A 288 -7.46 -25.49 4.90
N ALA A 289 -8.74 -25.90 4.74
CA ALA A 289 -9.79 -25.06 4.16
C ALA A 289 -10.78 -24.43 5.17
N SER A 290 -10.53 -24.52 6.49
CA SER A 290 -11.42 -23.98 7.53
C SER A 290 -11.27 -22.45 7.68
N PRO A 291 -12.21 -21.62 7.19
CA PRO A 291 -11.99 -20.18 7.14
C PRO A 291 -12.08 -19.56 8.54
N GLY A 292 -10.96 -19.03 9.01
CA GLY A 292 -10.86 -18.33 10.30
C GLY A 292 -10.67 -19.21 11.54
N ARG A 293 -10.51 -20.53 11.38
CA ARG A 293 -10.04 -21.50 12.40
C ARG A 293 -9.26 -22.59 11.67
N ARG A 294 -8.09 -22.20 11.12
CA ARG A 294 -7.22 -23.12 10.37
C ARG A 294 -6.35 -23.87 11.37
N THR A 295 -6.50 -25.19 11.38
CA THR A 295 -5.73 -26.10 12.23
C THR A 295 -4.50 -26.63 11.50
N ASP A 296 -3.60 -27.30 12.23
CA ASP A 296 -2.42 -27.95 11.70
C ASP A 296 -2.73 -29.44 11.47
N PRO A 297 -2.95 -29.92 10.22
CA PRO A 297 -3.34 -31.31 9.93
C PRO A 297 -2.24 -32.36 10.21
N LEU A 298 -1.13 -31.93 10.82
CA LEU A 298 -0.06 -32.78 11.34
C LEU A 298 -0.03 -32.81 12.89
N SER A 299 -0.91 -32.08 13.56
CA SER A 299 -0.97 -31.90 15.02
C SER A 299 -2.42 -32.05 15.52
N PRO A 300 -2.77 -33.19 16.15
CA PRO A 300 -4.16 -33.53 16.52
C PRO A 300 -4.59 -32.82 17.81
N ASP A 301 -4.10 -31.60 18.01
CA ASP A 301 -4.10 -30.73 19.17
C ASP A 301 -3.21 -29.53 18.77
N THR A 302 -3.79 -28.55 18.07
CA THR A 302 -3.07 -27.43 17.44
C THR A 302 -2.49 -26.47 18.47
N ASP A 303 -3.25 -26.12 19.51
CA ASP A 303 -2.87 -25.11 20.50
C ASP A 303 -2.23 -25.67 21.80
N ARG A 304 -2.44 -26.96 22.09
CA ARG A 304 -1.85 -27.74 23.20
C ARG A 304 -2.50 -27.53 24.56
N ASP A 305 -3.81 -27.29 24.59
CA ASP A 305 -4.61 -27.26 25.81
C ASP A 305 -4.89 -28.68 26.38
N GLY A 306 -5.03 -29.69 25.51
CA GLY A 306 -5.28 -31.10 25.86
C GLY A 306 -6.57 -31.70 25.28
N LEU A 307 -7.40 -30.92 24.60
CA LEU A 307 -8.42 -31.40 23.68
C LEU A 307 -7.80 -31.68 22.29
N THR A 308 -8.59 -32.22 21.36
CA THR A 308 -8.19 -32.29 19.95
C THR A 308 -9.11 -31.38 19.15
N ASP A 309 -8.60 -30.84 18.05
CA ASP A 309 -9.28 -29.88 17.17
C ASP A 309 -10.68 -30.38 16.71
N GLY A 310 -10.80 -31.68 16.49
CA GLY A 310 -12.01 -32.44 16.18
C GLY A 310 -12.93 -32.72 17.38
N GLN A 311 -12.43 -32.74 18.61
CA GLN A 311 -13.25 -32.67 19.83
C GLN A 311 -13.80 -31.26 20.02
N GLU A 312 -12.95 -30.24 19.90
CA GLU A 312 -13.32 -28.83 20.07
C GLU A 312 -14.35 -28.36 19.05
N ARG A 313 -14.20 -28.73 17.77
CA ARG A 313 -15.24 -28.53 16.76
C ARG A 313 -16.59 -29.18 17.09
N GLN A 314 -16.64 -30.17 17.99
CA GLN A 314 -17.89 -30.76 18.50
C GLN A 314 -18.43 -30.00 19.73
N LEU A 315 -17.57 -29.38 20.52
CA LEU A 315 -17.92 -28.53 21.66
C LEU A 315 -18.38 -27.13 21.24
N GLY A 316 -17.73 -26.56 20.24
CA GLY A 316 -17.90 -25.17 19.77
C GLY A 316 -16.71 -24.27 20.08
N THR A 317 -15.74 -24.77 20.86
CA THR A 317 -14.49 -24.11 21.22
C THR A 317 -13.58 -23.88 20.00
N ASP A 318 -12.52 -23.11 20.17
CA ASP A 318 -11.60 -22.67 19.12
C ASP A 318 -10.29 -23.45 19.12
N PRO A 319 -10.07 -24.39 18.17
CA PRO A 319 -8.83 -25.20 18.10
C PRO A 319 -7.50 -24.46 17.93
N THR A 320 -7.54 -23.14 17.95
CA THR A 320 -6.36 -22.28 17.81
C THR A 320 -6.12 -21.42 19.06
N GLN A 321 -6.97 -21.56 20.08
CA GLN A 321 -6.97 -20.74 21.29
C GLN A 321 -7.18 -21.61 22.53
N VAL A 322 -6.08 -21.81 23.28
CA VAL A 322 -5.99 -22.59 24.53
C VAL A 322 -7.07 -22.24 25.58
N ASP A 323 -7.71 -21.09 25.46
CA ASP A 323 -8.70 -20.49 26.36
C ASP A 323 -9.68 -19.73 25.44
N THR A 324 -10.80 -20.37 25.08
CA THR A 324 -11.70 -19.86 24.03
C THR A 324 -12.42 -18.58 24.45
N ASP A 325 -12.88 -18.50 25.70
CA ASP A 325 -13.69 -17.39 26.20
C ASP A 325 -12.90 -16.33 26.99
N HIS A 326 -11.58 -16.54 27.14
CA HIS A 326 -10.58 -15.61 27.68
C HIS A 326 -10.71 -15.36 29.19
N ASP A 327 -11.25 -16.35 29.88
CA ASP A 327 -11.49 -16.46 31.32
C ASP A 327 -10.19 -16.58 32.17
N GLY A 328 -9.18 -17.27 31.62
CA GLY A 328 -7.93 -17.62 32.29
C GLY A 328 -7.82 -19.09 32.74
N ILE A 329 -8.79 -19.94 32.44
CA ILE A 329 -8.73 -21.40 32.43
C ILE A 329 -8.63 -21.84 30.95
N SER A 330 -7.99 -22.98 30.69
CA SER A 330 -7.98 -23.57 29.35
C SER A 330 -9.13 -24.56 29.17
N ASP A 331 -9.71 -24.66 27.97
CA ASP A 331 -10.90 -25.46 27.70
C ASP A 331 -10.75 -26.94 28.17
N GLY A 332 -9.56 -27.52 27.99
CA GLY A 332 -9.16 -28.86 28.47
C GLY A 332 -8.87 -28.99 29.97
N ASP A 333 -8.71 -27.89 30.71
CA ASP A 333 -8.71 -27.83 32.20
C ASP A 333 -10.16 -27.70 32.75
N GLU A 334 -11.15 -27.55 31.87
CA GLU A 334 -12.59 -27.51 32.18
C GLU A 334 -13.27 -28.86 31.90
N ASP A 335 -12.88 -29.57 30.84
CA ASP A 335 -13.09 -31.02 30.69
C ASP A 335 -12.22 -31.82 31.67
N ALA A 336 -12.47 -31.63 32.97
CA ALA A 336 -11.73 -32.24 34.06
C ALA A 336 -11.82 -33.79 34.08
N ASN A 337 -12.76 -34.36 33.32
CA ASN A 337 -12.93 -35.81 33.17
C ASN A 337 -12.24 -36.38 31.92
N GLY A 338 -11.98 -35.55 30.90
CA GLY A 338 -11.24 -35.87 29.67
C GLY A 338 -12.04 -36.75 28.71
N ASP A 339 -13.34 -36.52 28.57
CA ASP A 339 -14.21 -37.25 27.63
C ASP A 339 -14.81 -36.41 26.49
N GLY A 340 -14.42 -35.14 26.40
CA GLY A 340 -14.77 -34.20 25.33
C GLY A 340 -16.21 -33.73 25.39
N LEU A 341 -16.79 -33.63 26.60
CA LEU A 341 -18.18 -33.24 26.83
C LEU A 341 -18.31 -32.48 28.17
N PRO A 342 -18.72 -31.21 28.21
CA PRO A 342 -18.94 -30.50 29.46
C PRO A 342 -20.10 -31.13 30.25
N ASP A 343 -19.86 -31.48 31.51
CA ASP A 343 -20.82 -32.12 32.43
C ASP A 343 -21.53 -31.03 33.28
N PRO A 344 -22.75 -30.54 32.93
CA PRO A 344 -23.24 -29.25 33.42
C PRO A 344 -23.54 -29.24 34.93
N GLY A 345 -22.95 -28.29 35.66
CA GLY A 345 -23.03 -28.20 37.11
C GLY A 345 -22.11 -29.18 37.85
N ILE A 346 -21.03 -29.62 37.18
CA ILE A 346 -19.88 -30.35 37.75
C ILE A 346 -18.58 -29.74 37.19
N GLU A 347 -18.59 -29.39 35.91
CA GLU A 347 -17.56 -28.69 35.16
C GLU A 347 -18.08 -27.30 34.74
N THR A 348 -17.15 -26.39 34.49
CA THR A 348 -17.36 -25.04 33.93
C THR A 348 -17.55 -25.13 32.40
N ASP A 349 -18.12 -24.10 31.77
CA ASP A 349 -18.51 -24.12 30.34
C ASP A 349 -17.52 -23.28 29.50
N PRO A 350 -16.63 -23.90 28.68
CA PRO A 350 -15.52 -23.23 27.96
C PRO A 350 -15.96 -22.31 26.81
N LEU A 351 -17.22 -21.87 26.83
CA LEU A 351 -17.84 -20.90 25.92
C LEU A 351 -18.53 -19.76 26.70
N SER A 352 -18.37 -19.73 28.01
CA SER A 352 -19.02 -18.82 28.94
C SER A 352 -18.00 -18.45 30.02
N PRO A 353 -17.33 -17.29 29.91
CA PRO A 353 -16.22 -16.95 30.80
C PRO A 353 -16.68 -16.69 32.25
N ASP A 354 -17.99 -16.75 32.50
CA ASP A 354 -18.67 -16.69 33.79
C ASP A 354 -19.80 -17.73 33.68
N THR A 355 -19.60 -18.92 34.25
CA THR A 355 -20.50 -20.09 34.06
C THR A 355 -21.82 -19.94 34.83
N ASP A 356 -21.82 -19.28 35.97
CA ASP A 356 -23.01 -19.14 36.82
C ASP A 356 -23.68 -17.75 36.78
N SER A 357 -23.08 -16.83 36.03
CA SER A 357 -23.55 -15.49 35.65
C SER A 357 -23.65 -14.51 36.82
N ASP A 358 -22.57 -14.42 37.61
CA ASP A 358 -22.47 -13.64 38.85
C ASP A 358 -21.61 -12.36 38.74
N GLY A 359 -20.83 -12.23 37.66
CA GLY A 359 -19.94 -11.10 37.40
C GLY A 359 -18.46 -11.35 37.71
N LEU A 360 -18.10 -12.52 38.26
CA LEU A 360 -16.72 -13.03 38.23
C LEU A 360 -16.54 -14.02 37.09
N THR A 361 -15.33 -14.03 36.51
CA THR A 361 -14.95 -15.12 35.61
C THR A 361 -14.52 -16.36 36.38
N ASP A 362 -14.78 -17.56 35.88
CA ASP A 362 -14.49 -18.83 36.54
C ASP A 362 -12.99 -18.95 36.95
N GLY A 363 -12.09 -18.47 36.10
CA GLY A 363 -10.66 -18.34 36.29
C GLY A 363 -10.27 -17.26 37.30
N ARG A 364 -11.07 -16.19 37.43
CA ARG A 364 -10.94 -15.21 38.51
C ARG A 364 -11.40 -15.80 39.85
N GLU A 365 -12.48 -16.55 39.83
CA GLU A 365 -13.01 -17.25 40.99
C GLU A 365 -12.08 -18.34 41.49
N ARG A 366 -11.48 -19.16 40.61
CA ARG A 366 -10.41 -20.11 40.99
C ARG A 366 -9.24 -19.40 41.71
N GLN A 367 -8.96 -18.12 41.41
CA GLN A 367 -7.93 -17.33 42.10
C GLN A 367 -8.40 -16.80 43.48
N LEU A 368 -9.65 -16.35 43.59
CA LEU A 368 -10.24 -15.85 44.85
C LEU A 368 -10.64 -16.99 45.81
N GLY A 369 -10.98 -18.14 45.24
CA GLY A 369 -11.44 -19.37 45.88
C GLY A 369 -12.95 -19.41 46.20
N THR A 370 -13.75 -18.68 45.42
CA THR A 370 -15.20 -18.87 45.29
C THR A 370 -15.49 -20.18 44.52
N ASP A 371 -16.74 -20.46 44.15
CA ASP A 371 -17.19 -21.74 43.57
C ASP A 371 -17.92 -21.49 42.23
N PRO A 372 -17.26 -21.64 41.06
CA PRO A 372 -17.75 -21.20 39.73
C PRO A 372 -19.00 -21.86 39.13
N LEU A 373 -19.81 -22.48 39.98
CA LEU A 373 -21.04 -23.16 39.65
C LEU A 373 -22.15 -22.79 40.66
N ASN A 374 -21.92 -21.73 41.44
CA ASN A 374 -22.75 -21.24 42.53
C ASN A 374 -22.52 -19.71 42.78
N PRO A 375 -23.42 -18.84 42.28
CA PRO A 375 -23.25 -17.37 42.18
C PRO A 375 -23.54 -16.62 43.49
N ASP A 376 -23.12 -17.21 44.62
CA ASP A 376 -23.28 -16.75 46.03
C ASP A 376 -22.58 -17.82 46.90
N THR A 377 -21.24 -17.82 46.93
CA THR A 377 -20.41 -18.87 47.57
C THR A 377 -20.73 -19.04 49.05
N ASP A 378 -21.10 -17.96 49.74
CA ASP A 378 -21.20 -17.95 51.20
C ASP A 378 -22.64 -17.95 51.76
N GLY A 379 -23.62 -17.59 50.94
CA GLY A 379 -25.05 -17.61 51.24
C GLY A 379 -25.61 -16.29 51.78
N GLY A 380 -24.97 -15.15 51.48
CA GLY A 380 -25.42 -13.79 51.82
C GLY A 380 -26.69 -13.41 51.06
N GLY A 381 -26.66 -13.64 49.75
CA GLY A 381 -27.74 -13.33 48.82
C GLY A 381 -27.48 -12.13 47.91
N GLU A 382 -26.28 -11.52 48.00
CA GLU A 382 -25.66 -10.78 46.90
C GLU A 382 -24.68 -11.74 46.18
N PRO A 383 -24.38 -11.57 44.88
CA PRO A 383 -23.40 -12.40 44.16
C PRO A 383 -21.94 -12.14 44.55
N ASP A 384 -21.07 -13.12 44.35
CA ASP A 384 -19.64 -13.02 44.65
C ASP A 384 -18.96 -11.91 43.80
N GLY A 385 -19.42 -11.69 42.57
CA GLY A 385 -18.99 -10.59 41.70
C GLY A 385 -19.32 -9.20 42.21
N GLU A 386 -20.55 -8.98 42.65
CA GLU A 386 -20.98 -7.70 43.25
C GLU A 386 -20.23 -7.43 44.56
N GLU A 387 -20.01 -8.47 45.38
CA GLU A 387 -19.17 -8.38 46.57
C GLU A 387 -17.72 -7.98 46.26
N VAL A 388 -17.09 -8.57 45.23
CA VAL A 388 -15.72 -8.22 44.83
C VAL A 388 -15.62 -6.79 44.30
N ALA A 389 -16.63 -6.32 43.56
CA ALA A 389 -16.72 -4.96 43.06
C ALA A 389 -16.86 -3.94 44.22
N GLY A 390 -17.75 -4.21 45.18
CA GLY A 390 -17.91 -3.42 46.42
C GLY A 390 -16.68 -3.48 47.34
N GLY A 391 -15.87 -4.54 47.25
CA GLY A 391 -14.73 -4.80 48.14
C GLY A 391 -15.13 -5.49 49.44
N LEU A 392 -16.26 -6.20 49.42
CA LEU A 392 -16.78 -7.11 50.44
C LEU A 392 -16.03 -8.47 50.36
N ASN A 393 -16.59 -9.57 50.87
CA ASN A 393 -15.82 -10.79 51.15
C ASN A 393 -16.60 -12.09 50.85
N PRO A 394 -16.58 -12.54 49.57
CA PRO A 394 -17.53 -13.50 48.97
C PRO A 394 -17.32 -14.97 49.38
N ARG A 395 -16.99 -15.21 50.64
CA ARG A 395 -16.52 -16.53 51.11
C ARG A 395 -16.89 -16.86 52.53
N THR A 396 -17.25 -15.88 53.37
CA THR A 396 -17.27 -16.08 54.83
C THR A 396 -18.13 -15.14 55.70
N ASP A 397 -18.74 -14.06 55.21
CA ASP A 397 -19.49 -13.11 56.06
C ASP A 397 -20.86 -12.62 55.47
N PRO A 398 -21.88 -13.52 55.35
CA PRO A 398 -23.25 -13.27 54.84
C PRO A 398 -24.03 -12.09 55.48
N GLY A 399 -23.63 -10.84 55.26
CA GLY A 399 -24.23 -9.69 55.94
C GLY A 399 -23.40 -8.41 56.03
N ASP A 400 -22.35 -8.24 55.22
CA ASP A 400 -21.87 -6.93 54.79
C ASP A 400 -22.61 -6.39 53.52
N ASP A 401 -23.41 -7.24 52.86
CA ASP A 401 -24.45 -7.07 51.81
C ASP A 401 -25.32 -5.78 51.80
N ARG A 402 -25.23 -4.90 52.81
CA ARG A 402 -26.08 -3.70 52.95
C ARG A 402 -25.29 -2.52 53.51
N VAL A 403 -24.11 -2.28 52.94
CA VAL A 403 -23.39 -1.02 53.15
C VAL A 403 -24.08 0.09 52.35
N ASP A 404 -23.99 1.27 52.94
CA ASP A 404 -24.28 2.60 52.41
C ASP A 404 -23.02 3.35 52.91
N LEU A 405 -21.99 3.34 52.05
CA LEU A 405 -20.59 3.50 52.46
C LEU A 405 -20.26 4.95 52.78
N ASP A 406 -20.85 5.89 52.05
CA ASP A 406 -20.68 7.31 52.27
C ASP A 406 -21.82 8.00 53.03
N GLN A 407 -23.02 7.41 53.14
CA GLN A 407 -24.18 7.91 53.93
C GLN A 407 -25.00 9.01 53.26
N ASP A 408 -25.20 8.94 51.94
CA ASP A 408 -26.13 9.77 51.18
C ASP A 408 -27.60 9.28 51.31
N GLY A 409 -27.83 7.96 51.32
CA GLY A 409 -29.14 7.31 51.39
C GLY A 409 -29.40 6.23 50.35
N LEU A 410 -28.51 6.04 49.38
CA LEU A 410 -28.46 4.91 48.47
C LEU A 410 -27.58 3.78 49.06
N PRO A 411 -27.90 2.49 48.82
CA PRO A 411 -26.99 1.38 49.09
C PRO A 411 -25.96 1.18 47.97
N ASP A 412 -24.71 0.84 48.30
CA ASP A 412 -23.62 0.63 47.34
C ASP A 412 -24.01 -0.24 46.10
N PRO A 413 -24.83 -1.32 46.22
CA PRO A 413 -25.26 -2.10 45.06
C PRO A 413 -26.31 -1.40 44.18
N ASP A 414 -27.23 -0.62 44.75
CA ASP A 414 -28.21 0.14 43.97
C ASP A 414 -27.49 1.27 43.20
N GLU A 415 -26.48 1.90 43.81
CA GLU A 415 -25.61 2.90 43.17
C GLU A 415 -24.89 2.33 41.94
N ILE A 416 -24.18 1.22 42.09
CA ILE A 416 -23.44 0.59 40.98
C ILE A 416 -24.38 0.03 39.90
N ALA A 417 -25.43 -0.70 40.29
CA ALA A 417 -26.19 -1.55 39.36
C ALA A 417 -27.46 -0.90 38.77
N LEU A 418 -27.93 0.22 39.31
CA LEU A 418 -29.17 0.89 38.86
C LEU A 418 -29.00 2.38 38.55
N TYR A 419 -28.01 3.05 39.13
CA TYR A 419 -27.83 4.50 39.05
C TYR A 419 -26.48 4.95 38.49
N GLU A 420 -25.50 4.04 38.35
CA GLU A 420 -24.15 4.26 37.82
C GLU A 420 -23.32 5.33 38.57
N THR A 421 -23.58 5.51 39.87
CA THR A 421 -22.91 6.48 40.75
C THR A 421 -21.69 5.90 41.49
N ASP A 422 -20.82 6.75 42.07
CA ASP A 422 -19.62 6.32 42.84
C ASP A 422 -19.98 6.12 44.33
N PRO A 423 -20.10 4.88 44.85
CA PRO A 423 -20.52 4.56 46.23
C PRO A 423 -19.49 4.94 47.31
N ARG A 424 -18.60 5.87 47.01
CA ARG A 424 -17.63 6.48 47.94
C ARG A 424 -17.78 8.00 47.99
N ARG A 425 -18.73 8.56 47.24
CA ARG A 425 -19.01 9.98 47.09
C ARG A 425 -20.53 10.22 47.15
N GLN A 426 -20.96 10.88 48.22
CA GLN A 426 -22.33 11.42 48.39
C GLN A 426 -22.76 12.48 47.35
N ASP A 427 -22.06 12.61 46.22
CA ASP A 427 -22.01 13.77 45.32
C ASP A 427 -21.08 13.35 44.17
N THR A 428 -21.61 12.58 43.21
CA THR A 428 -20.83 11.91 42.13
C THR A 428 -20.37 12.88 41.05
N ASP A 429 -21.24 13.76 40.57
CA ASP A 429 -20.98 14.76 39.54
C ASP A 429 -20.17 15.97 40.09
N GLY A 430 -20.40 16.35 41.36
CA GLY A 430 -19.75 17.48 42.03
C GLY A 430 -20.56 18.78 42.09
N ASP A 431 -21.85 18.78 41.74
CA ASP A 431 -22.79 19.89 41.93
C ASP A 431 -23.02 20.19 43.45
N GLY A 432 -23.10 19.14 44.25
CA GLY A 432 -23.29 19.17 45.70
C GLY A 432 -24.75 19.24 46.17
N LEU A 433 -25.71 18.80 45.38
CA LEU A 433 -26.73 17.87 45.85
C LEU A 433 -26.06 16.56 46.33
N SER A 434 -26.80 15.47 46.35
CA SER A 434 -26.28 14.16 46.66
C SER A 434 -27.13 13.14 45.94
N ASP A 435 -26.50 12.11 45.41
CA ASP A 435 -27.05 11.17 44.46
C ASP A 435 -28.44 10.64 44.89
N GLY A 436 -28.59 10.30 46.17
CA GLY A 436 -29.84 9.89 46.79
C GLY A 436 -30.88 10.98 47.04
N ASP A 437 -30.50 12.24 47.30
CA ASP A 437 -31.45 13.38 47.32
C ASP A 437 -31.92 13.69 45.88
N GLU A 438 -31.05 13.57 44.88
CA GLU A 438 -31.36 13.79 43.47
C GLU A 438 -32.41 12.81 42.99
N LEU A 439 -32.12 11.51 43.05
CA LEU A 439 -33.03 10.46 42.61
C LEU A 439 -34.33 10.37 43.45
N LEU A 440 -34.28 10.63 44.76
CA LEU A 440 -35.44 10.41 45.65
C LEU A 440 -36.29 11.67 45.92
N ILE A 441 -35.76 12.88 45.66
CA ILE A 441 -36.43 14.15 45.95
C ILE A 441 -36.60 15.03 44.71
N HIS A 442 -35.56 15.15 43.88
CA HIS A 442 -35.49 16.13 42.80
C HIS A 442 -35.81 15.56 41.41
N ALA A 443 -35.55 14.25 41.21
CA ALA A 443 -35.65 13.53 39.94
C ALA A 443 -34.69 14.01 38.83
N THR A 444 -33.58 14.62 39.24
CA THR A 444 -32.41 14.98 38.44
C THR A 444 -31.45 13.80 38.23
N ASP A 445 -30.48 13.92 37.32
CA ASP A 445 -29.48 12.89 37.03
C ASP A 445 -28.23 13.05 37.93
N PRO A 446 -27.96 12.13 38.87
CA PRO A 446 -26.84 12.27 39.81
C PRO A 446 -25.44 12.08 39.18
N SER A 447 -25.38 11.79 37.88
CA SER A 447 -24.14 11.72 37.10
C SER A 447 -23.86 12.98 36.28
N ASP A 448 -24.84 13.88 36.16
CA ASP A 448 -24.75 15.10 35.36
C ASP A 448 -24.90 16.35 36.23
N ARG A 449 -24.10 17.38 35.90
CA ARG A 449 -23.97 18.60 36.70
C ARG A 449 -24.99 19.69 36.33
N ASP A 450 -25.82 19.41 35.33
CA ASP A 450 -26.68 20.34 34.57
C ASP A 450 -27.72 19.49 33.81
N SER A 451 -28.73 18.97 34.51
CA SER A 451 -29.63 17.90 34.03
C SER A 451 -30.41 18.24 32.74
N ASP A 452 -30.67 19.52 32.45
CA ASP A 452 -31.34 19.99 31.23
C ASP A 452 -30.43 20.76 30.25
N HIS A 453 -29.15 20.91 30.61
CA HIS A 453 -28.04 21.42 29.78
C HIS A 453 -28.17 22.90 29.41
N ASP A 454 -28.70 23.71 30.32
CA ASP A 454 -28.97 25.13 30.11
C ASP A 454 -27.78 26.06 30.48
N GLY A 455 -26.80 25.52 31.20
CA GLY A 455 -25.60 26.21 31.69
C GLY A 455 -25.57 26.46 33.20
N LEU A 456 -26.65 26.18 33.92
CA LEU A 456 -26.73 26.24 35.38
C LEU A 456 -26.32 24.89 36.01
N SER A 457 -26.62 24.72 37.29
CA SER A 457 -26.59 23.37 37.86
C SER A 457 -27.79 23.21 38.75
N ASP A 458 -28.25 21.97 38.84
CA ASP A 458 -29.46 21.55 39.50
C ASP A 458 -29.58 22.14 40.91
N ARG A 459 -28.48 22.15 41.67
CA ARG A 459 -28.44 22.82 42.99
C ARG A 459 -28.58 24.33 42.92
N SER A 460 -27.90 24.96 41.97
CA SER A 460 -27.89 26.42 41.81
C SER A 460 -29.31 26.91 41.59
N GLU A 461 -30.01 26.22 40.70
CA GLU A 461 -31.43 26.36 40.42
C GLU A 461 -32.30 26.14 41.66
N LEU A 462 -32.34 24.90 42.19
CA LEU A 462 -33.20 24.51 43.31
C LEU A 462 -33.00 25.38 44.57
N VAL A 463 -31.76 25.82 44.84
CA VAL A 463 -31.39 26.54 46.07
C VAL A 463 -31.46 28.06 45.91
N HIS A 464 -31.00 28.61 44.77
CA HIS A 464 -30.83 30.06 44.59
C HIS A 464 -31.91 30.69 43.70
N LEU A 465 -32.21 30.09 42.54
CA LEU A 465 -33.05 30.69 41.49
C LEU A 465 -34.53 30.29 41.64
N ARG A 466 -34.79 29.00 41.89
CA ARG A 466 -36.10 28.31 41.98
C ARG A 466 -36.78 28.00 40.64
N THR A 467 -35.96 27.90 39.60
CA THR A 467 -36.23 27.24 38.33
C THR A 467 -36.42 25.73 38.51
N ASP A 468 -36.87 25.01 37.47
CA ASP A 468 -37.06 23.56 37.46
C ASP A 468 -35.89 22.92 36.69
N PRO A 469 -34.96 22.17 37.35
CA PRO A 469 -33.69 21.69 36.77
C PRO A 469 -33.88 20.49 35.79
N LEU A 470 -34.97 20.50 35.05
CA LEU A 470 -35.42 19.49 34.08
C LEU A 470 -36.18 20.17 32.91
N ASP A 471 -36.19 21.50 32.85
CA ASP A 471 -36.95 22.33 31.92
C ASP A 471 -36.15 23.62 31.67
N PRO A 472 -35.33 23.70 30.60
CA PRO A 472 -34.28 24.70 30.44
C PRO A 472 -34.81 26.11 30.09
N ASP A 473 -36.11 26.37 30.25
CA ASP A 473 -36.86 27.61 29.99
C ASP A 473 -38.07 27.57 30.95
N SER A 474 -37.86 27.97 32.21
CA SER A 474 -38.81 27.74 33.32
C SER A 474 -40.12 28.50 33.20
N ASP A 475 -40.24 29.47 32.28
CA ASP A 475 -41.42 30.30 32.13
C ASP A 475 -42.05 30.38 30.72
N ASP A 476 -41.50 29.66 29.74
CA ASP A 476 -41.93 29.57 28.32
C ASP A 476 -41.74 30.89 27.51
N ASP A 477 -40.80 31.78 27.89
CA ASP A 477 -40.45 33.02 27.16
C ASP A 477 -39.64 32.76 25.88
N GLY A 478 -38.75 31.75 25.91
CA GLY A 478 -37.87 31.36 24.83
C GLY A 478 -36.39 31.69 25.04
N LEU A 479 -35.99 32.35 26.13
CA LEU A 479 -34.63 32.30 26.68
C LEU A 479 -34.48 31.05 27.58
N SER A 480 -33.25 30.64 27.85
CA SER A 480 -32.99 29.63 28.88
C SER A 480 -32.63 30.27 30.20
N ASP A 481 -32.96 29.62 31.31
CA ASP A 481 -32.76 30.18 32.66
C ASP A 481 -31.28 30.55 32.90
N GLY A 482 -30.37 29.74 32.35
CA GLY A 482 -28.93 29.94 32.33
C GLY A 482 -28.49 31.08 31.43
N ALA A 483 -29.12 31.28 30.27
CA ALA A 483 -28.86 32.46 29.44
C ALA A 483 -29.31 33.74 30.16
N GLU A 484 -30.49 33.73 30.77
CA GLU A 484 -31.03 34.84 31.56
C GLU A 484 -30.09 35.23 32.71
N ILE A 485 -29.66 34.26 33.51
CA ILE A 485 -28.84 34.52 34.70
C ILE A 485 -27.36 34.80 34.36
N LEU A 486 -26.79 34.17 33.33
CA LEU A 486 -25.37 34.29 33.01
C LEU A 486 -25.04 35.42 32.02
N LEU A 487 -25.99 35.76 31.13
CA LEU A 487 -25.78 36.72 30.05
C LEU A 487 -26.62 38.00 30.17
N TRP A 488 -27.88 37.90 30.63
CA TRP A 488 -28.85 39.01 30.51
C TRP A 488 -29.25 39.71 31.83
N ASP A 489 -29.03 39.09 33.00
CA ASP A 489 -29.43 39.59 34.34
C ASP A 489 -30.96 39.78 34.51
N THR A 490 -31.75 38.91 33.87
CA THR A 490 -33.23 38.84 33.94
C THR A 490 -33.72 37.85 35.03
N ASP A 491 -35.04 37.78 35.28
CA ASP A 491 -35.66 36.89 36.29
C ASP A 491 -36.32 35.67 35.59
N PRO A 492 -35.71 34.46 35.60
CA PRO A 492 -36.14 33.28 34.82
C PRO A 492 -37.40 32.58 35.35
N LEU A 493 -38.30 33.36 35.92
CA LEU A 493 -39.62 32.99 36.42
C LEU A 493 -40.66 34.06 36.04
N SER A 494 -40.29 34.96 35.12
CA SER A 494 -41.04 36.12 34.64
C SER A 494 -40.65 36.52 33.21
N MET A 495 -41.37 35.99 32.20
CA MET A 495 -41.37 36.35 30.77
C MET A 495 -41.48 37.86 30.39
N ASP A 496 -41.35 38.77 31.34
CA ASP A 496 -41.50 40.22 31.27
C ASP A 496 -40.93 40.73 32.62
N THR A 497 -39.60 40.86 32.71
CA THR A 497 -38.86 41.08 33.96
C THR A 497 -39.20 42.44 34.59
N ASP A 498 -39.40 43.50 33.79
CA ASP A 498 -39.69 44.84 34.29
C ASP A 498 -41.19 45.22 34.30
N GLY A 499 -42.02 44.52 33.53
CA GLY A 499 -43.48 44.62 33.55
C GLY A 499 -44.08 45.63 32.57
N ASP A 500 -43.40 45.96 31.46
CA ASP A 500 -43.89 46.92 30.45
C ASP A 500 -44.85 46.30 29.42
N GLY A 501 -44.71 45.00 29.14
CA GLY A 501 -45.53 44.23 28.21
C GLY A 501 -44.83 43.74 26.93
N LEU A 502 -43.53 43.97 26.75
CA LEU A 502 -42.65 43.13 25.95
C LEU A 502 -42.26 41.87 26.75
N SER A 503 -41.49 40.96 26.14
CA SER A 503 -40.90 39.82 26.83
C SER A 503 -39.40 39.85 26.66
N ASP A 504 -38.67 39.34 27.64
CA ASP A 504 -37.22 39.41 27.70
C ASP A 504 -36.58 38.83 26.42
N ALA A 505 -37.07 37.67 25.91
CA ALA A 505 -36.68 37.13 24.60
C ALA A 505 -36.95 38.07 23.41
N LEU A 506 -38.05 38.81 23.41
CA LEU A 506 -38.40 39.74 22.33
C LEU A 506 -37.57 41.01 22.38
N GLU A 507 -37.32 41.54 23.57
CA GLU A 507 -36.46 42.68 23.79
C GLU A 507 -35.05 42.39 23.28
N ILE A 508 -34.45 41.32 23.78
CA ILE A 508 -33.09 40.88 23.41
C ILE A 508 -33.01 40.51 21.93
N ARG A 509 -33.83 39.59 21.42
CA ARG A 509 -33.65 39.01 20.07
C ARG A 509 -34.25 39.84 18.93
N ARG A 510 -34.94 40.95 19.22
CA ARG A 510 -35.70 41.66 18.17
C ARG A 510 -35.75 43.18 18.29
N TYR A 511 -35.65 43.73 19.49
CA TYR A 511 -35.80 45.18 19.70
C TYR A 511 -34.53 45.85 20.25
N GLY A 512 -33.58 45.09 20.81
CA GLY A 512 -32.35 45.60 21.42
C GLY A 512 -32.60 46.41 22.70
N THR A 513 -33.80 46.34 23.26
CA THR A 513 -34.21 47.06 24.47
C THR A 513 -33.66 46.37 25.72
N ALA A 514 -33.72 47.06 26.86
CA ALA A 514 -33.12 46.61 28.11
C ALA A 514 -34.20 45.96 29.01
N PRO A 515 -34.30 44.61 29.09
CA PRO A 515 -35.43 43.90 29.73
C PRO A 515 -35.57 44.05 31.26
N HIS A 516 -34.75 44.93 31.85
CA HIS A 516 -34.82 45.33 33.26
C HIS A 516 -35.22 46.81 33.41
N ARG A 517 -35.69 47.45 32.33
CA ARG A 517 -36.06 48.86 32.19
C ARG A 517 -37.15 49.08 31.11
N ALA A 518 -38.39 49.13 31.58
CA ALA A 518 -39.64 49.51 30.91
C ALA A 518 -39.69 50.87 30.15
N ASP A 519 -38.55 51.54 30.03
CA ASP A 519 -38.30 52.88 29.49
C ASP A 519 -36.76 52.87 29.29
N THR A 520 -36.30 52.26 28.20
CA THR A 520 -34.90 51.87 27.95
C THR A 520 -33.99 53.08 27.82
N ASP A 521 -34.42 54.14 27.15
CA ASP A 521 -33.63 55.36 27.00
C ASP A 521 -33.86 56.40 28.13
N GLY A 522 -35.03 56.38 28.78
CA GLY A 522 -35.39 57.31 29.85
C GLY A 522 -36.10 58.58 29.41
N ASP A 523 -36.61 58.67 28.17
CA ASP A 523 -37.38 59.81 27.64
C ASP A 523 -38.75 59.98 28.35
N GLY A 524 -39.37 58.87 28.75
CA GLY A 524 -40.64 58.82 29.47
C GLY A 524 -41.85 58.33 28.68
N LEU A 525 -41.66 57.81 27.46
CA LEU A 525 -42.47 56.75 26.88
C LEU A 525 -42.09 55.39 27.51
N LEU A 526 -42.75 54.32 27.08
CA LEU A 526 -42.33 52.94 27.37
C LEU A 526 -42.01 52.30 26.03
N ASP A 527 -41.07 51.37 25.99
CA ASP A 527 -40.59 50.71 24.78
C ASP A 527 -41.72 50.17 23.86
N PRO A 528 -42.77 49.48 24.35
CA PRO A 528 -43.91 49.08 23.53
C PRO A 528 -44.84 50.24 23.13
N GLU A 529 -44.86 51.38 23.83
CA GLU A 529 -45.58 52.59 23.38
C GLU A 529 -44.84 53.26 22.21
N GLU A 530 -43.52 53.18 22.17
CA GLU A 530 -42.65 53.69 21.09
C GLU A 530 -42.70 52.85 19.83
N LEU A 531 -42.64 51.52 19.98
CA LEU A 531 -42.86 50.59 18.87
C LEU A 531 -44.26 50.75 18.23
N ASP A 532 -45.29 51.12 19.01
CA ASP A 532 -46.64 51.45 18.52
C ASP A 532 -46.70 52.87 17.88
N ALA A 533 -45.81 53.78 18.27
CA ALA A 533 -45.66 55.13 17.70
C ALA A 533 -44.83 55.13 16.40
N GLY A 534 -43.88 54.20 16.27
CA GLY A 534 -42.91 54.13 15.18
C GLY A 534 -41.56 54.81 15.49
N THR A 535 -41.27 55.06 16.76
CA THR A 535 -40.00 55.62 17.24
C THR A 535 -39.02 54.52 17.67
N ASN A 536 -37.78 54.90 18.00
CA ASN A 536 -36.71 53.98 18.40
C ASN A 536 -36.54 53.95 19.94
N PRO A 537 -36.95 52.89 20.65
CA PRO A 537 -36.90 52.81 22.12
C PRO A 537 -35.49 52.78 22.74
N ARG A 538 -34.45 52.83 21.91
CA ARG A 538 -33.05 52.98 22.33
C ARG A 538 -32.53 54.43 22.19
N SER A 539 -33.33 55.34 21.64
CA SER A 539 -32.93 56.73 21.35
C SER A 539 -33.99 57.72 21.85
N PRO A 540 -33.70 58.53 22.89
CA PRO A 540 -34.68 59.40 23.56
C PRO A 540 -35.00 60.68 22.75
N ASP A 541 -34.71 60.64 21.45
CA ASP A 541 -34.77 61.67 20.41
C ASP A 541 -34.51 60.89 19.09
N THR A 542 -35.56 60.39 18.45
CA THR A 542 -35.43 59.42 17.32
C THR A 542 -34.87 60.04 16.04
N ASP A 543 -35.08 61.35 15.82
CA ASP A 543 -34.60 62.07 14.64
C ASP A 543 -33.51 63.13 14.93
N VAL A 544 -33.05 63.15 16.19
CA VAL A 544 -31.85 63.82 16.74
C VAL A 544 -31.96 65.35 16.67
N ASP A 545 -33.15 65.90 16.85
CA ASP A 545 -33.48 67.32 16.66
C ASP A 545 -33.28 68.20 17.91
N GLY A 546 -33.14 67.56 19.08
CA GLY A 546 -33.02 68.17 20.39
C GLY A 546 -34.31 68.22 21.22
N LEU A 547 -35.40 67.63 20.74
CA LEU A 547 -36.61 67.26 21.48
C LEU A 547 -36.57 65.77 21.83
N SER A 548 -37.48 65.32 22.69
CA SER A 548 -37.64 63.90 22.98
C SER A 548 -38.97 63.43 22.44
N ASP A 549 -39.05 62.18 22.01
CA ASP A 549 -40.24 61.59 21.40
C ASP A 549 -41.50 61.77 22.29
N ALA A 550 -41.36 61.61 23.62
CA ALA A 550 -42.40 61.97 24.59
C ALA A 550 -42.79 63.45 24.56
N ALA A 551 -41.84 64.38 24.43
CA ALA A 551 -42.12 65.81 24.43
C ALA A 551 -42.86 66.22 23.15
N GLU A 552 -42.53 65.58 22.04
CA GLU A 552 -43.18 65.80 20.76
C GLU A 552 -44.60 65.26 20.77
N LEU A 553 -44.78 63.95 20.99
CA LEU A 553 -46.09 63.29 21.00
C LEU A 553 -47.03 63.85 22.07
N LEU A 554 -46.52 64.18 23.26
CA LEU A 554 -47.37 64.57 24.41
C LEU A 554 -47.53 66.10 24.58
N ALA A 555 -46.60 66.93 24.08
CA ALA A 555 -46.63 68.38 24.34
C ALA A 555 -46.66 69.29 23.09
N LEU A 556 -46.02 68.92 21.97
CA LEU A 556 -45.87 69.78 20.80
C LEU A 556 -46.77 69.38 19.63
N GLY A 557 -46.86 68.09 19.33
CA GLY A 557 -47.63 67.52 18.21
C GLY A 557 -46.89 67.55 16.87
N THR A 558 -45.56 67.59 16.93
CA THR A 558 -44.59 67.29 15.87
C THR A 558 -44.51 65.77 15.61
N ASP A 559 -43.84 65.35 14.54
CA ASP A 559 -43.67 63.95 14.15
C ASP A 559 -42.26 63.49 14.57
N PRO A 560 -42.11 62.66 15.62
CA PRO A 560 -40.80 62.31 16.22
C PRO A 560 -39.94 61.36 15.37
N SER A 561 -40.17 61.35 14.06
CA SER A 561 -39.41 60.58 13.08
C SER A 561 -38.99 61.45 11.88
N ASP A 562 -39.21 62.76 11.99
CA ASP A 562 -39.08 63.77 10.95
C ASP A 562 -38.64 65.11 11.55
N ARG A 563 -37.32 65.20 11.83
CA ARG A 563 -36.51 66.32 12.35
C ARG A 563 -36.99 67.75 12.04
N ASP A 564 -37.71 67.94 10.95
CA ASP A 564 -38.26 69.20 10.44
C ASP A 564 -39.70 68.93 9.95
N SER A 565 -40.66 68.89 10.89
CA SER A 565 -42.06 68.45 10.67
C SER A 565 -42.82 69.25 9.60
N ASP A 566 -42.36 70.46 9.27
CA ASP A 566 -42.98 71.30 8.23
C ASP A 566 -42.14 71.47 6.95
N HIS A 567 -40.90 70.97 6.99
CA HIS A 567 -39.90 70.99 5.92
C HIS A 567 -39.40 72.40 5.55
N GLY A 568 -39.38 73.32 6.52
CA GLY A 568 -38.92 74.70 6.41
C GLY A 568 -37.39 74.86 6.35
N GLY A 569 -36.67 73.87 6.86
CA GLY A 569 -35.20 73.78 6.89
C GLY A 569 -34.57 74.20 8.21
N ILE A 570 -35.32 74.16 9.31
CA ILE A 570 -34.83 74.31 10.69
C ILE A 570 -35.45 73.19 11.53
N PRO A 571 -34.69 72.49 12.39
CA PRO A 571 -35.25 71.44 13.23
C PRO A 571 -36.28 71.93 14.26
N ASP A 572 -37.26 71.11 14.60
CA ASP A 572 -38.37 71.45 15.52
C ASP A 572 -37.88 71.81 16.94
N GLY A 573 -36.82 71.18 17.43
CA GLY A 573 -36.13 71.47 18.69
C GLY A 573 -35.36 72.78 18.66
N VAL A 574 -34.73 73.10 17.54
CA VAL A 574 -34.09 74.39 17.30
C VAL A 574 -35.13 75.51 17.27
N GLU A 575 -36.24 75.29 16.57
CA GLU A 575 -37.41 76.16 16.56
C GLU A 575 -38.00 76.36 17.98
N HIS A 576 -38.17 75.28 18.75
CA HIS A 576 -38.63 75.33 20.13
C HIS A 576 -37.69 76.17 21.01
N ALA A 577 -36.38 75.99 20.87
CA ALA A 577 -35.37 76.72 21.63
C ALA A 577 -35.30 78.22 21.27
N LEU A 578 -35.52 78.56 20.00
CA LEU A 578 -35.60 79.94 19.51
C LEU A 578 -36.97 80.58 19.80
N GLY A 579 -38.01 79.77 20.02
CA GLY A 579 -39.39 80.19 20.28
C GLY A 579 -40.15 80.61 19.03
N THR A 580 -39.81 80.04 17.88
CA THR A 580 -40.60 80.04 16.64
C THR A 580 -41.64 78.90 16.70
N LEU A 581 -42.13 78.37 15.58
CA LEU A 581 -43.25 77.42 15.57
C LEU A 581 -42.93 76.24 14.63
N PRO A 582 -42.62 75.03 15.17
CA PRO A 582 -42.37 73.73 14.47
C PRO A 582 -43.38 73.22 13.41
N MET A 583 -44.22 74.10 12.87
CA MET A 583 -45.44 73.84 12.09
C MET A 583 -45.84 75.06 11.21
N ASP A 584 -44.95 76.06 11.02
CA ASP A 584 -45.16 77.25 10.18
C ASP A 584 -43.87 77.77 9.46
N GLU A 585 -43.44 77.07 8.37
CA GLU A 585 -42.39 77.34 7.33
C GLU A 585 -42.09 78.81 6.91
N GLN A 586 -42.87 79.76 7.44
CA GLN A 586 -42.84 81.18 7.17
C GLN A 586 -42.06 82.00 8.22
N ASP A 587 -41.72 81.48 9.40
CA ASP A 587 -40.86 82.18 10.38
C ASP A 587 -39.39 81.73 10.46
N ASP A 588 -39.00 80.74 9.66
CA ASP A 588 -37.61 80.31 9.43
C ASP A 588 -36.67 81.40 8.93
N GLY A 589 -35.42 81.32 9.37
CA GLY A 589 -34.33 82.15 8.91
C GLY A 589 -32.95 81.50 9.09
N PRO A 590 -31.97 81.88 8.25
CA PRO A 590 -30.66 81.22 8.24
C PRO A 590 -29.93 81.38 9.57
N LEU A 591 -29.54 80.24 10.14
CA LEU A 591 -28.77 80.12 11.37
C LEU A 591 -27.25 80.25 11.09
N PRO A 592 -26.45 80.60 12.11
CA PRO A 592 -24.99 80.46 12.05
C PRO A 592 -24.58 79.00 12.24
N ASP A 593 -23.44 78.65 11.66
CA ASP A 593 -22.70 77.41 11.86
C ASP A 593 -21.21 77.85 11.89
N THR A 594 -20.41 77.31 12.81
CA THR A 594 -19.11 77.90 13.19
C THR A 594 -17.89 77.17 12.61
N ASP A 595 -17.97 75.87 12.41
CA ASP A 595 -16.92 74.94 11.95
C ASP A 595 -17.21 74.28 10.59
N HIS A 596 -18.46 74.31 10.13
CA HIS A 596 -18.92 73.91 8.80
C HIS A 596 -18.96 72.39 8.55
N ASP A 597 -19.43 71.63 9.54
CA ASP A 597 -19.81 70.22 9.44
C ASP A 597 -21.19 70.02 8.77
N GLY A 598 -22.17 70.86 9.09
CA GLY A 598 -23.57 70.74 8.67
C GLY A 598 -24.59 71.06 9.77
N VAL A 599 -24.17 71.06 11.04
CA VAL A 599 -25.00 71.32 12.23
C VAL A 599 -24.90 72.81 12.60
N SER A 600 -25.97 73.44 13.09
CA SER A 600 -25.98 74.89 13.37
C SER A 600 -25.63 75.24 14.84
N ASP A 601 -25.02 76.42 15.11
CA ASP A 601 -24.63 76.83 16.49
C ASP A 601 -25.75 76.63 17.56
N PRO A 602 -27.06 76.82 17.26
CA PRO A 602 -28.14 76.57 18.21
C PRO A 602 -28.46 75.08 18.43
N GLU A 603 -28.27 74.27 17.39
CA GLU A 603 -28.58 72.84 17.28
C GLU A 603 -27.49 72.01 17.96
N GLU A 604 -26.23 72.31 17.69
CA GLU A 604 -25.08 71.82 18.45
C GLU A 604 -25.24 72.07 19.96
N HIS A 605 -25.76 73.24 20.34
CA HIS A 605 -26.01 73.56 21.76
C HIS A 605 -27.18 72.76 22.37
N LEU A 606 -28.12 72.25 21.57
CA LEU A 606 -29.18 71.35 22.04
C LEU A 606 -28.64 69.94 22.23
N LEU A 607 -27.97 69.42 21.20
CA LEU A 607 -27.31 68.11 21.18
C LEU A 607 -26.06 68.04 22.08
N SER A 608 -25.71 69.14 22.75
CA SER A 608 -24.56 69.27 23.65
C SER A 608 -23.18 69.07 23.01
N LEU A 609 -23.11 69.24 21.68
CA LEU A 609 -21.93 69.15 20.83
C LEU A 609 -21.02 70.38 20.96
N GLN A 610 -19.85 70.33 20.32
CA GLN A 610 -18.81 71.34 20.48
C GLN A 610 -18.66 72.27 19.27
N LEU A 611 -19.22 73.49 19.37
CA LEU A 611 -19.16 74.73 18.52
C LEU A 611 -17.82 75.13 17.82
N THR A 612 -16.81 74.27 17.80
CA THR A 612 -15.51 74.46 17.15
C THR A 612 -14.87 73.15 16.65
N LEU A 613 -15.54 72.00 16.78
CA LEU A 613 -15.10 70.67 16.36
C LEU A 613 -16.11 70.13 15.36
N ILE A 614 -15.60 69.62 14.24
CA ILE A 614 -16.38 68.98 13.16
C ILE A 614 -16.77 67.53 13.53
N ASP A 615 -16.19 67.04 14.62
CA ASP A 615 -16.10 65.64 15.03
C ASP A 615 -15.96 65.73 16.56
N SER A 616 -17.04 65.38 17.28
CA SER A 616 -17.20 65.66 18.70
C SER A 616 -16.68 64.56 19.64
N ASP A 617 -16.68 63.28 19.23
CA ASP A 617 -16.22 62.14 20.04
C ASP A 617 -14.94 61.44 19.55
N HIS A 618 -14.54 61.68 18.29
CA HIS A 618 -13.30 61.22 17.65
C HIS A 618 -13.30 59.79 17.11
N ASP A 619 -14.47 59.32 16.64
CA ASP A 619 -14.62 58.09 15.83
C ASP A 619 -14.01 58.22 14.41
N GLY A 620 -14.14 59.38 13.76
CA GLY A 620 -13.69 59.66 12.40
C GLY A 620 -14.77 60.11 11.41
N LEU A 621 -16.04 60.07 11.81
CA LEU A 621 -17.15 60.72 11.10
C LEU A 621 -17.19 62.22 11.46
N SER A 622 -18.26 62.92 11.07
CA SER A 622 -18.48 64.31 11.46
C SER A 622 -19.88 64.47 11.98
N ASP A 623 -20.10 65.34 12.98
CA ASP A 623 -21.39 65.44 13.67
C ASP A 623 -22.58 65.61 12.68
N GLY A 624 -22.34 66.33 11.57
CA GLY A 624 -23.30 66.50 10.47
C GLY A 624 -23.41 65.31 9.50
N ASP A 625 -22.34 64.56 9.23
CA ASP A 625 -22.41 63.31 8.46
C ASP A 625 -23.13 62.23 9.27
N GLU A 626 -22.89 62.14 10.57
CA GLU A 626 -23.52 61.17 11.48
C GLU A 626 -25.04 61.36 11.52
N ILE A 627 -25.49 62.57 11.87
CA ILE A 627 -26.91 62.93 11.90
C ILE A 627 -27.61 62.68 10.55
N THR A 628 -26.93 62.93 9.42
CA THR A 628 -27.60 62.97 8.10
C THR A 628 -27.37 61.78 7.19
N GLN A 629 -26.40 60.90 7.49
CA GLN A 629 -26.01 59.77 6.61
C GLN A 629 -26.02 58.42 7.33
N THR A 630 -25.33 58.28 8.46
CA THR A 630 -25.25 56.99 9.20
C THR A 630 -26.35 56.86 10.24
N ARG A 631 -26.82 57.97 10.83
CA ARG A 631 -27.77 58.07 11.96
C ARG A 631 -27.21 57.50 13.27
N THR A 632 -25.90 57.59 13.42
CA THR A 632 -25.15 57.27 14.62
C THR A 632 -25.11 58.47 15.59
N SER A 633 -24.57 58.28 16.80
CA SER A 633 -24.59 59.28 17.87
C SER A 633 -23.32 60.17 17.87
N PRO A 634 -23.39 61.49 17.58
CA PRO A 634 -22.22 62.40 17.53
C PRO A 634 -21.50 62.67 18.85
N ASN A 635 -21.77 61.87 19.88
CA ASN A 635 -21.14 61.94 21.18
C ASN A 635 -20.78 60.55 21.75
N HIS A 636 -21.05 59.48 21.01
CA HIS A 636 -20.79 58.10 21.39
C HIS A 636 -20.30 57.29 20.19
N ALA A 637 -18.98 57.21 20.08
CA ALA A 637 -18.21 56.64 18.96
C ALA A 637 -18.41 55.14 18.67
N ASP A 638 -19.45 54.49 19.17
CA ASP A 638 -19.70 53.03 19.16
C ASP A 638 -21.20 52.88 19.47
N SER A 639 -22.05 53.00 18.45
CA SER A 639 -23.49 53.25 18.60
C SER A 639 -24.26 51.98 18.97
N ASP A 640 -23.87 50.81 18.46
CA ASP A 640 -24.53 49.53 18.74
C ASP A 640 -23.95 48.74 19.93
N HIS A 641 -22.72 49.10 20.35
CA HIS A 641 -21.95 48.56 21.48
C HIS A 641 -21.28 47.20 21.23
N ASP A 642 -20.98 46.85 19.97
CA ASP A 642 -20.25 45.63 19.60
C ASP A 642 -18.73 45.68 19.94
N GLY A 643 -18.17 46.88 20.08
CA GLY A 643 -16.77 47.16 20.41
C GLY A 643 -15.88 47.65 19.26
N ILE A 644 -16.43 47.84 18.07
CA ILE A 644 -15.88 48.66 16.98
C ILE A 644 -16.41 50.10 17.16
N SER A 645 -15.89 51.05 16.40
CA SER A 645 -16.42 52.42 16.37
C SER A 645 -17.12 52.71 15.06
N ASP A 646 -18.23 53.47 15.10
CA ASP A 646 -19.06 53.84 13.94
C ASP A 646 -18.24 54.25 12.70
N GLY A 647 -17.22 55.08 12.92
CA GLY A 647 -16.29 55.51 11.89
C GLY A 647 -15.36 54.41 11.38
N ASP A 648 -14.85 53.50 12.22
CA ASP A 648 -14.04 52.34 11.78
C ASP A 648 -14.91 51.35 11.00
N GLU A 649 -16.17 51.15 11.39
CA GLU A 649 -17.14 50.34 10.65
C GLU A 649 -17.41 50.87 9.24
N VAL A 650 -17.85 52.12 9.15
CA VAL A 650 -18.24 52.78 7.89
C VAL A 650 -17.04 53.05 6.97
N ILE A 651 -15.81 53.15 7.50
CA ILE A 651 -14.61 53.50 6.72
C ILE A 651 -13.73 52.30 6.40
N ASP A 652 -13.55 51.36 7.33
CA ASP A 652 -12.56 50.28 7.23
C ASP A 652 -13.19 48.86 7.16
N HIS A 653 -14.44 48.65 7.62
CA HIS A 653 -15.09 47.32 7.67
C HIS A 653 -16.32 47.11 6.76
N ASP A 654 -17.01 48.17 6.32
CA ASP A 654 -18.26 48.14 5.52
C ASP A 654 -19.47 47.47 6.24
N THR A 655 -19.48 47.39 7.59
CA THR A 655 -20.58 46.92 8.47
C THR A 655 -21.64 48.02 8.72
N ASP A 656 -22.78 47.68 9.35
CA ASP A 656 -23.85 48.66 9.68
C ASP A 656 -23.74 49.08 11.17
N PRO A 657 -23.32 50.33 11.50
CA PRO A 657 -22.97 50.76 12.87
C PRO A 657 -24.18 50.96 13.82
N LEU A 658 -25.27 50.25 13.53
CA LEU A 658 -26.52 50.21 14.28
C LEU A 658 -27.02 48.76 14.46
N ASP A 659 -26.32 47.76 13.92
CA ASP A 659 -26.69 46.34 13.93
C ASP A 659 -25.46 45.46 14.26
N PRO A 660 -25.31 44.99 15.52
CA PRO A 660 -24.06 44.42 16.01
C PRO A 660 -23.71 43.04 15.45
N ASP A 661 -24.51 42.48 14.55
CA ASP A 661 -24.33 41.20 13.83
C ASP A 661 -24.85 41.42 12.40
N THR A 662 -24.02 42.03 11.55
CA THR A 662 -24.42 42.57 10.23
C THR A 662 -24.90 41.46 9.27
N ASP A 663 -24.44 40.22 9.43
CA ASP A 663 -24.77 39.11 8.52
C ASP A 663 -25.72 38.03 9.09
N GLY A 664 -25.98 38.04 10.40
CA GLY A 664 -26.99 37.23 11.08
C GLY A 664 -26.56 35.80 11.38
N ASP A 665 -25.25 35.57 11.46
CA ASP A 665 -24.57 34.34 11.85
C ASP A 665 -24.73 34.02 13.35
N GLY A 666 -24.85 35.06 14.17
CA GLY A 666 -24.95 35.00 15.64
C GLY A 666 -23.67 35.44 16.36
N LEU A 667 -22.52 35.56 15.69
CA LEU A 667 -21.33 36.30 16.15
C LEU A 667 -21.56 37.80 15.95
N SER A 668 -20.99 38.63 16.82
CA SER A 668 -21.03 40.08 16.61
C SER A 668 -19.85 40.53 15.76
N ASP A 669 -19.99 41.59 14.98
CA ASP A 669 -18.97 42.06 14.02
C ASP A 669 -17.61 42.29 14.71
N GLY A 670 -17.64 42.84 15.92
CA GLY A 670 -16.49 43.06 16.81
C GLY A 670 -15.89 41.78 17.37
N ILE A 671 -16.69 40.74 17.64
CA ILE A 671 -16.18 39.42 18.03
C ILE A 671 -15.47 38.76 16.84
N GLU A 672 -16.06 38.85 15.65
CA GLU A 672 -15.47 38.35 14.41
C GLU A 672 -14.14 39.03 14.10
N ILE A 673 -14.14 40.36 14.02
CA ILE A 673 -12.97 41.15 13.64
C ILE A 673 -11.85 41.09 14.70
N LEU A 674 -12.20 41.12 16.00
CA LEU A 674 -11.20 41.24 17.07
C LEU A 674 -10.75 39.90 17.67
N ILE A 675 -11.56 38.84 17.58
CA ILE A 675 -11.29 37.54 18.25
C ILE A 675 -11.07 36.42 17.23
N HIS A 676 -12.04 36.16 16.34
CA HIS A 676 -12.02 34.96 15.49
C HIS A 676 -11.29 35.16 14.16
N GLY A 677 -11.32 36.37 13.61
CA GLY A 677 -10.75 36.71 12.31
C GLY A 677 -11.61 36.30 11.11
N THR A 678 -12.88 36.00 11.37
CA THR A 678 -13.95 35.74 10.38
C THR A 678 -14.39 37.05 9.71
N ASN A 679 -15.36 36.99 8.80
CA ASN A 679 -15.76 38.11 7.95
C ASN A 679 -17.25 38.46 8.18
N PRO A 680 -17.57 39.59 8.88
CA PRO A 680 -18.94 39.97 9.31
C PRO A 680 -19.87 40.48 8.18
N LEU A 681 -19.61 40.02 6.96
CA LEU A 681 -20.40 40.27 5.76
C LEU A 681 -20.65 38.96 4.99
N SER A 682 -20.37 37.81 5.61
CA SER A 682 -20.47 36.46 5.07
C SER A 682 -20.64 35.47 6.23
N PRO A 683 -21.87 34.96 6.50
CA PRO A 683 -22.18 34.10 7.65
C PRO A 683 -21.67 32.66 7.47
N ASP A 684 -20.62 32.50 6.68
CA ASP A 684 -19.92 31.31 6.19
C ASP A 684 -18.65 31.88 5.54
N THR A 685 -17.58 32.05 6.32
CA THR A 685 -16.36 32.78 5.92
C THR A 685 -15.54 32.00 4.91
N ASP A 686 -15.45 30.68 5.06
CA ASP A 686 -14.58 29.84 4.22
C ASP A 686 -15.33 29.07 3.11
N GLY A 687 -16.66 29.01 3.19
CA GLY A 687 -17.58 28.59 2.14
C GLY A 687 -17.86 27.09 2.12
N ASP A 688 -17.87 26.41 3.27
CA ASP A 688 -18.02 24.96 3.41
C ASP A 688 -19.47 24.45 3.58
N GLU A 689 -20.43 25.38 3.76
CA GLU A 689 -21.87 25.19 4.04
C GLU A 689 -22.26 25.08 5.54
N LEU A 690 -21.35 25.33 6.49
CA LEU A 690 -21.64 25.68 7.89
C LEU A 690 -21.73 27.20 8.10
N LEU A 691 -22.10 27.62 9.31
CA LEU A 691 -22.06 29.03 9.72
C LEU A 691 -20.96 29.19 10.77
N ASP A 692 -20.17 30.26 10.71
CA ASP A 692 -19.01 30.51 11.57
C ASP A 692 -19.39 30.41 13.07
N GLY A 693 -20.54 30.99 13.44
CA GLY A 693 -21.12 30.95 14.77
C GLY A 693 -21.52 29.54 15.23
N HIS A 694 -21.91 28.65 14.33
CA HIS A 694 -22.18 27.24 14.63
C HIS A 694 -20.88 26.43 14.76
N GLU A 695 -19.91 26.64 13.89
CA GLU A 695 -18.61 25.99 13.96
C GLU A 695 -17.94 26.26 15.30
N ILE A 696 -17.87 27.52 15.70
CA ILE A 696 -17.20 27.93 16.95
C ILE A 696 -17.93 27.39 18.19
N ARG A 697 -19.27 27.44 18.21
CA ARG A 697 -20.08 27.15 19.43
C ARG A 697 -20.55 25.71 19.56
N VAL A 698 -20.82 25.02 18.45
CA VAL A 698 -21.48 23.71 18.43
C VAL A 698 -20.51 22.61 18.02
N TRP A 699 -19.79 22.77 16.91
CA TRP A 699 -18.94 21.72 16.34
C TRP A 699 -17.47 21.80 16.79
N HIS A 700 -17.05 22.97 17.29
CA HIS A 700 -15.68 23.31 17.64
C HIS A 700 -14.65 23.14 16.50
N THR A 701 -15.14 23.22 15.26
CA THR A 701 -14.36 23.28 14.02
C THR A 701 -13.81 24.69 13.77
N SER A 702 -13.10 24.88 12.65
CA SER A 702 -12.39 26.11 12.33
C SER A 702 -13.02 26.86 11.14
N ALA A 703 -13.84 27.87 11.43
CA ALA A 703 -14.48 28.82 10.47
C ALA A 703 -13.53 29.65 9.56
N LEU A 704 -12.25 29.29 9.50
CA LEU A 704 -11.24 29.82 8.58
C LEU A 704 -10.60 28.71 7.72
N SER A 705 -11.07 27.47 7.84
CA SER A 705 -10.54 26.26 7.23
C SER A 705 -11.64 25.21 7.04
N ARG A 706 -12.26 25.23 5.85
CA ARG A 706 -13.27 24.30 5.28
C ARG A 706 -13.04 22.78 5.41
N ASP A 707 -11.96 22.39 6.06
CA ASP A 707 -11.31 21.09 6.13
C ASP A 707 -10.41 21.20 7.38
N SER A 708 -10.99 20.99 8.56
CA SER A 708 -10.37 21.26 9.87
C SER A 708 -9.30 20.25 10.25
N ASP A 709 -9.44 18.98 9.85
CA ASP A 709 -8.55 17.88 10.20
C ASP A 709 -7.52 17.51 9.10
N HIS A 710 -7.74 18.02 7.87
CA HIS A 710 -6.90 17.87 6.68
C HIS A 710 -6.97 16.50 5.99
N ASP A 711 -8.14 15.86 6.02
CA ASP A 711 -8.43 14.59 5.34
C ASP A 711 -8.86 14.75 3.84
N GLU A 712 -9.11 15.99 3.41
CA GLU A 712 -9.61 16.42 2.10
C GLU A 712 -11.11 16.14 1.78
N LEU A 713 -11.95 15.93 2.80
CA LEU A 713 -13.39 16.18 2.81
C LEU A 713 -13.67 17.67 3.16
N LEU A 714 -14.87 18.01 3.64
CA LEU A 714 -15.20 19.36 4.12
C LEU A 714 -16.12 19.24 5.34
N ASP A 715 -15.90 20.01 6.41
CA ASP A 715 -16.61 19.86 7.68
C ASP A 715 -18.15 19.90 7.53
N GLY A 716 -18.66 20.82 6.70
CA GLY A 716 -20.07 20.91 6.35
C GLY A 716 -20.59 19.73 5.53
N TYR A 717 -19.77 19.11 4.67
CA TYR A 717 -20.12 17.85 4.00
C TYR A 717 -20.11 16.68 4.99
N GLU A 718 -19.23 16.70 5.98
CA GLU A 718 -19.16 15.68 7.02
C GLU A 718 -20.43 15.65 7.86
N ILE A 719 -20.78 16.77 8.46
CA ILE A 719 -21.98 16.89 9.29
C ILE A 719 -23.26 16.61 8.48
N LEU A 720 -23.36 17.17 7.26
CA LEU A 720 -24.61 17.13 6.48
C LEU A 720 -24.78 15.89 5.58
N ALA A 721 -23.71 15.16 5.22
CA ALA A 721 -23.76 14.11 4.20
C ALA A 721 -23.08 12.77 4.55
N SER A 722 -21.85 12.73 5.08
CA SER A 722 -21.20 11.46 5.49
C SER A 722 -21.54 11.05 6.92
N HIS A 723 -21.81 12.01 7.81
CA HIS A 723 -21.97 11.84 9.25
C HIS A 723 -20.71 11.30 9.96
N THR A 724 -19.56 11.86 9.58
CA THR A 724 -18.22 11.65 10.13
C THR A 724 -17.84 12.76 11.12
N ASP A 725 -16.73 12.63 11.85
CA ASP A 725 -16.25 13.63 12.82
C ASP A 725 -15.25 14.61 12.15
N PRO A 726 -15.63 15.87 11.87
CA PRO A 726 -14.75 16.84 11.20
C PRO A 726 -13.54 17.31 12.04
N GLY A 727 -13.41 16.82 13.27
CA GLY A 727 -12.21 16.94 14.08
C GLY A 727 -11.23 15.77 13.96
N HIS A 728 -11.55 14.71 13.21
CA HIS A 728 -10.78 13.46 13.20
C HIS A 728 -10.73 12.73 11.83
N PRO A 729 -9.54 12.64 11.19
CA PRO A 729 -9.41 12.33 9.76
C PRO A 729 -9.45 10.82 9.43
N ASP A 730 -10.16 10.03 10.24
CA ASP A 730 -10.23 8.55 10.22
C ASP A 730 -11.28 8.16 11.28
N THR A 731 -12.57 8.24 10.96
CA THR A 731 -13.69 8.13 11.92
C THR A 731 -13.83 6.72 12.52
N ASP A 732 -13.55 5.65 11.77
CA ASP A 732 -13.68 4.26 12.24
C ASP A 732 -12.35 3.58 12.63
N HIS A 733 -11.23 4.26 12.45
CA HIS A 733 -9.88 3.89 12.89
C HIS A 733 -9.25 2.69 12.16
N ASP A 734 -9.66 2.45 10.91
CA ASP A 734 -9.11 1.40 10.06
C ASP A 734 -7.77 1.79 9.40
N GLY A 735 -7.50 3.09 9.32
CA GLY A 735 -6.28 3.68 8.77
C GLY A 735 -6.30 3.97 7.26
N LEU A 736 -7.48 4.11 6.66
CA LEU A 736 -7.78 5.09 5.62
C LEU A 736 -8.20 6.43 6.26
N SER A 737 -8.49 7.44 5.44
CA SER A 737 -9.14 8.67 5.89
C SER A 737 -10.47 8.83 5.18
N ASP A 738 -11.45 9.41 5.85
CA ASP A 738 -12.83 9.53 5.40
C ASP A 738 -12.92 10.17 3.99
N GLY A 739 -12.03 11.11 3.69
CA GLY A 739 -11.81 11.77 2.41
C GLY A 739 -11.24 10.87 1.31
N ASP A 740 -10.32 9.95 1.61
CA ASP A 740 -9.85 8.97 0.63
C ASP A 740 -10.89 7.85 0.45
N GLU A 741 -11.62 7.49 1.50
CA GLU A 741 -12.74 6.58 1.43
C GLU A 741 -13.87 7.10 0.55
N VAL A 742 -14.46 8.24 0.84
CA VAL A 742 -15.58 8.80 0.07
C VAL A 742 -15.19 9.06 -1.39
N ARG A 743 -13.95 9.49 -1.66
CA ARG A 743 -13.54 9.97 -3.00
C ARG A 743 -12.85 8.91 -3.85
N LEU A 744 -11.93 8.13 -3.28
CA LEU A 744 -11.06 7.20 -4.00
C LEU A 744 -11.60 5.77 -3.98
N HIS A 745 -11.93 5.25 -2.80
CA HIS A 745 -12.28 3.83 -2.59
C HIS A 745 -13.79 3.57 -2.70
N ARG A 746 -14.58 4.51 -2.19
CA ARG A 746 -16.06 4.56 -2.08
C ARG A 746 -16.64 3.56 -1.08
N SER A 747 -15.88 3.29 -0.03
CA SER A 747 -16.28 2.68 1.24
C SER A 747 -17.21 3.61 2.05
N ASP A 748 -17.78 3.13 3.16
CA ASP A 748 -18.55 3.90 4.14
C ASP A 748 -17.60 4.25 5.30
N PRO A 749 -17.19 5.53 5.49
CA PRO A 749 -16.10 5.93 6.39
C PRO A 749 -16.47 5.91 7.89
N ARG A 750 -17.29 4.94 8.27
CA ARG A 750 -17.89 4.76 9.61
C ARG A 750 -18.08 3.27 9.92
N ASP A 751 -17.57 2.40 9.05
CA ASP A 751 -17.65 0.96 9.10
C ASP A 751 -16.39 0.40 8.46
N ALA A 752 -15.39 0.13 9.30
CA ALA A 752 -14.07 -0.37 8.95
C ALA A 752 -14.06 -1.69 8.15
N HIS A 753 -15.22 -2.23 7.75
CA HIS A 753 -15.41 -3.38 6.86
C HIS A 753 -16.62 -3.12 5.94
N SER A 754 -16.48 -2.26 4.92
CA SER A 754 -17.61 -1.74 4.11
C SER A 754 -18.45 -2.78 3.36
N ASP A 755 -17.95 -3.99 3.15
CA ASP A 755 -18.70 -5.14 2.62
C ASP A 755 -19.12 -6.19 3.66
N SER A 756 -18.85 -5.91 4.94
CA SER A 756 -18.97 -6.84 6.07
C SER A 756 -18.02 -8.06 5.99
N GLY A 757 -16.85 -7.87 5.39
CA GLY A 757 -15.72 -8.82 5.32
C GLY A 757 -15.00 -9.05 6.65
N ARG A 758 -13.76 -9.57 6.56
CA ARG A 758 -12.89 -9.83 7.73
C ARG A 758 -11.59 -9.05 7.73
N VAL A 759 -11.25 -8.43 6.61
CA VAL A 759 -10.12 -7.52 6.48
C VAL A 759 -10.69 -6.11 6.46
N CYS A 760 -10.06 -5.19 7.17
CA CYS A 760 -10.52 -3.80 7.16
C CYS A 760 -10.14 -3.12 5.84
N ASP A 761 -10.95 -2.18 5.37
CA ASP A 761 -10.81 -1.51 4.08
C ASP A 761 -9.38 -0.95 3.86
N GLY A 762 -8.77 -0.35 4.89
CA GLY A 762 -7.40 0.16 4.91
C GLY A 762 -6.31 -0.90 4.92
N VAL A 763 -6.62 -2.14 5.27
CA VAL A 763 -5.74 -3.30 5.06
C VAL A 763 -5.93 -3.88 3.65
N GLU A 764 -7.16 -3.89 3.14
CA GLU A 764 -7.49 -4.28 1.77
C GLU A 764 -6.81 -3.41 0.72
N ILE A 765 -6.85 -2.08 0.88
CA ILE A 765 -6.15 -1.15 0.00
C ILE A 765 -4.62 -1.34 0.03
N ARG A 766 -4.06 -1.78 1.16
CA ARG A 766 -2.63 -2.17 1.26
C ARG A 766 -2.36 -3.50 0.55
N ARG A 767 -3.32 -4.42 0.50
CA ARG A 767 -3.30 -5.71 -0.21
C ARG A 767 -3.71 -5.61 -1.69
N VAL A 768 -4.24 -4.47 -2.11
CA VAL A 768 -4.74 -4.18 -3.46
C VAL A 768 -6.03 -4.97 -3.83
N THR A 769 -6.89 -5.25 -2.83
CA THR A 769 -8.28 -5.73 -3.02
C THR A 769 -9.27 -4.55 -3.10
N ASP A 770 -10.53 -4.77 -3.52
CA ASP A 770 -11.59 -3.72 -3.56
C ASP A 770 -12.46 -3.85 -2.30
N PRO A 771 -12.45 -2.87 -1.36
CA PRO A 771 -13.02 -2.99 -0.02
C PRO A 771 -14.56 -3.00 0.06
N ARG A 772 -15.19 -3.50 -1.00
CA ARG A 772 -16.63 -3.52 -1.26
C ARG A 772 -17.02 -4.81 -1.99
N ASP A 773 -16.11 -5.78 -2.07
CA ASP A 773 -16.27 -7.07 -2.74
C ASP A 773 -15.55 -8.19 -1.96
N GLY A 774 -16.02 -8.44 -0.73
CA GLY A 774 -15.57 -9.45 0.26
C GLY A 774 -15.55 -10.93 -0.19
N ILE A 775 -15.51 -11.14 -1.50
CA ILE A 775 -15.13 -12.35 -2.21
C ILE A 775 -13.62 -12.36 -2.52
N ASP A 776 -12.95 -11.22 -2.75
CA ASP A 776 -11.50 -11.19 -3.01
C ASP A 776 -10.66 -11.22 -1.72
N ASP A 777 -11.27 -10.78 -0.61
CA ASP A 777 -10.97 -11.07 0.81
C ASP A 777 -10.60 -12.55 1.11
N PHE A 778 -11.05 -13.49 0.25
CA PHE A 778 -10.85 -14.93 0.39
C PHE A 778 -9.75 -15.55 -0.50
N TYR A 779 -9.12 -14.82 -1.43
CA TYR A 779 -8.14 -15.41 -2.37
C TYR A 779 -6.95 -14.49 -2.79
N PRO A 780 -6.04 -14.12 -1.88
CA PRO A 780 -4.73 -13.56 -2.26
C PRO A 780 -3.81 -14.58 -2.97
N ASP A 781 -3.88 -15.84 -2.53
CA ASP A 781 -2.79 -16.83 -2.57
C ASP A 781 -2.50 -17.46 -3.96
N LEU A 782 -3.21 -17.05 -5.02
CA LEU A 782 -3.15 -17.70 -6.34
C LEU A 782 -2.50 -16.84 -7.45
N LEU A 783 -1.88 -15.72 -7.10
CA LEU A 783 -0.96 -15.04 -8.01
C LEU A 783 0.47 -15.55 -7.83
N ASP A 784 0.88 -16.35 -8.80
CA ASP A 784 2.26 -16.56 -9.23
C ASP A 784 2.47 -15.61 -10.43
N HIS A 785 3.32 -14.59 -10.27
CA HIS A 785 3.39 -13.46 -11.21
C HIS A 785 4.41 -13.65 -12.35
N ASP A 786 5.46 -14.44 -12.15
CA ASP A 786 6.50 -14.71 -13.15
C ASP A 786 6.56 -16.16 -13.65
N LEU A 787 5.76 -17.06 -13.05
CA LEU A 787 5.44 -18.43 -13.46
C LEU A 787 6.52 -19.46 -13.15
N ASP A 788 7.12 -19.35 -11.97
CA ASP A 788 8.18 -20.23 -11.47
C ASP A 788 7.65 -21.39 -10.58
N GLY A 789 6.48 -21.21 -9.95
CA GLY A 789 5.83 -22.18 -9.05
C GLY A 789 5.74 -21.75 -7.58
N VAL A 790 6.29 -20.59 -7.21
CA VAL A 790 6.07 -19.92 -5.91
C VAL A 790 4.96 -18.87 -6.09
N THR A 791 4.30 -18.49 -4.99
CA THR A 791 3.24 -17.46 -5.00
C THR A 791 3.76 -16.16 -4.41
N ASN A 792 3.27 -15.00 -4.88
CA ASN A 792 3.80 -13.68 -4.48
C ASN A 792 3.98 -13.49 -2.96
N GLU A 793 3.08 -14.03 -2.14
CA GLU A 793 3.17 -13.95 -0.67
C GLU A 793 4.24 -14.90 -0.11
N ARG A 794 4.34 -16.12 -0.65
CA ARG A 794 5.40 -17.05 -0.26
C ARG A 794 6.76 -16.52 -0.69
N GLU A 795 6.85 -15.84 -1.82
CA GLU A 795 8.06 -15.12 -2.24
C GLU A 795 8.41 -13.99 -1.25
N GLU A 796 7.44 -13.21 -0.77
CA GLU A 796 7.66 -12.23 0.30
C GLU A 796 8.12 -12.87 1.63
N VAL A 797 7.65 -14.08 1.96
CA VAL A 797 8.10 -14.85 3.14
C VAL A 797 9.52 -15.40 2.98
N HIS A 798 9.87 -15.92 1.81
CA HIS A 798 11.20 -16.45 1.52
C HIS A 798 12.22 -15.35 1.14
N GLY A 799 11.75 -14.15 0.81
CA GLY A 799 12.58 -12.98 0.47
C GLY A 799 12.93 -12.84 -1.02
N THR A 800 12.31 -13.64 -1.89
CA THR A 800 12.53 -13.65 -3.34
C THR A 800 11.74 -12.54 -4.06
N ASP A 801 12.14 -12.16 -5.28
CA ASP A 801 11.47 -11.11 -6.06
C ASP A 801 10.42 -11.71 -6.98
N TRP A 802 9.15 -11.60 -6.60
CA TRP A 802 7.93 -12.01 -7.35
C TRP A 802 7.77 -11.47 -8.79
N ARG A 803 8.79 -10.85 -9.36
CA ARG A 803 8.85 -10.45 -10.77
C ARG A 803 9.99 -11.12 -11.53
N ALA A 804 10.79 -11.94 -10.86
CA ALA A 804 11.99 -12.59 -11.34
C ALA A 804 12.07 -14.02 -10.79
N ALA A 805 11.54 -14.96 -11.59
CA ALA A 805 11.58 -16.43 -11.45
C ALA A 805 12.98 -17.09 -11.33
N ASP A 806 14.01 -16.34 -10.94
CA ASP A 806 15.44 -16.66 -10.83
C ASP A 806 16.02 -15.42 -10.10
N THR A 807 15.81 -15.38 -8.77
CA THR A 807 16.06 -14.17 -7.95
C THR A 807 17.54 -13.83 -7.85
N ASP A 808 18.39 -14.82 -7.63
CA ASP A 808 19.83 -14.60 -7.47
C ASP A 808 20.58 -14.56 -8.81
N GLY A 809 20.05 -15.17 -9.87
CA GLY A 809 20.62 -15.18 -11.22
C GLY A 809 21.63 -16.30 -11.51
N ASP A 810 21.61 -17.41 -10.76
CA ASP A 810 22.49 -18.56 -10.97
C ASP A 810 22.05 -19.45 -12.18
N GLY A 811 20.76 -19.46 -12.50
CA GLY A 811 20.14 -20.21 -13.60
C GLY A 811 19.22 -21.38 -13.22
N LEU A 812 19.01 -21.62 -11.91
CA LEU A 812 17.86 -22.32 -11.36
C LEU A 812 16.63 -21.37 -11.35
N ILE A 813 15.54 -21.79 -10.70
CA ILE A 813 14.35 -20.97 -10.50
C ILE A 813 13.88 -21.20 -9.08
N ASP A 814 13.40 -20.16 -8.40
CA ASP A 814 13.23 -20.16 -6.95
C ASP A 814 12.32 -21.31 -6.46
N GLY A 815 11.26 -21.63 -7.20
CA GLY A 815 10.37 -22.77 -6.95
C GLY A 815 11.01 -24.15 -7.19
N LEU A 816 11.98 -24.27 -8.11
CA LEU A 816 12.75 -25.51 -8.26
C LEU A 816 13.68 -25.74 -7.06
N GLU A 817 14.24 -24.66 -6.54
CA GLU A 817 15.14 -24.66 -5.40
C GLU A 817 14.38 -25.01 -4.12
N LEU A 818 13.37 -24.22 -3.77
CA LEU A 818 12.56 -24.40 -2.57
C LEU A 818 11.84 -25.76 -2.51
N TYR A 819 11.31 -26.26 -3.63
CA TYR A 819 10.45 -27.46 -3.63
C TYR A 819 11.14 -28.76 -4.05
N ARG A 820 12.36 -28.74 -4.58
CA ARG A 820 13.04 -29.97 -5.06
C ARG A 820 14.50 -30.11 -4.72
N LEU A 821 15.28 -29.04 -4.78
CA LEU A 821 16.73 -29.12 -4.59
C LEU A 821 17.12 -28.85 -3.13
N GLY A 822 16.45 -27.92 -2.47
CA GLY A 822 16.74 -27.48 -1.10
C GLY A 822 17.88 -26.47 -1.00
N THR A 823 18.27 -25.86 -2.12
CA THR A 823 19.20 -24.72 -2.24
C THR A 823 18.54 -23.42 -1.76
N ASP A 824 19.33 -22.38 -1.49
CA ASP A 824 18.83 -21.07 -1.06
C ASP A 824 18.67 -20.13 -2.27
N PRO A 825 17.44 -19.80 -2.72
CA PRO A 825 17.21 -19.00 -3.94
C PRO A 825 17.65 -17.52 -3.85
N LEU A 826 18.39 -17.18 -2.79
CA LEU A 826 19.01 -15.88 -2.57
C LEU A 826 20.56 -15.94 -2.60
N ASP A 827 21.16 -17.12 -2.77
CA ASP A 827 22.61 -17.34 -2.71
C ASP A 827 23.11 -18.33 -3.78
N GLN A 828 23.85 -17.82 -4.77
CA GLN A 828 24.21 -18.53 -6.00
C GLN A 828 25.09 -19.79 -5.83
N ASP A 829 25.48 -20.15 -4.61
CA ASP A 829 26.53 -21.10 -4.23
C ASP A 829 26.22 -21.56 -2.79
N THR A 830 25.19 -22.41 -2.63
CA THR A 830 24.55 -22.72 -1.33
C THR A 830 25.54 -23.34 -0.32
N ASP A 831 26.59 -24.02 -0.79
CA ASP A 831 27.53 -24.74 0.07
C ASP A 831 28.92 -24.09 0.22
N ASP A 832 29.13 -22.90 -0.33
CA ASP A 832 30.36 -22.07 -0.27
C ASP A 832 31.61 -22.72 -0.95
N ASP A 833 31.42 -23.67 -1.89
CA ASP A 833 32.49 -24.37 -2.65
C ASP A 833 33.15 -23.50 -3.72
N GLY A 834 32.40 -22.62 -4.40
CA GLY A 834 32.86 -21.82 -5.53
C GLY A 834 32.36 -22.28 -6.92
N VAL A 835 31.46 -23.26 -6.99
CA VAL A 835 30.65 -23.58 -8.18
C VAL A 835 29.19 -23.19 -7.91
N PRO A 836 28.53 -22.44 -8.82
CA PRO A 836 27.13 -22.12 -8.63
C PRO A 836 26.18 -23.32 -8.72
N ASP A 837 25.11 -23.34 -7.94
CA ASP A 837 24.19 -24.48 -7.79
C ASP A 837 23.62 -24.96 -9.14
N GLY A 838 23.31 -24.04 -10.05
CA GLY A 838 22.87 -24.31 -11.42
C GLY A 838 23.96 -24.93 -12.31
N ASP A 839 25.23 -24.52 -12.14
CA ASP A 839 26.43 -25.09 -12.78
C ASP A 839 26.82 -26.46 -12.17
N GLU A 840 26.25 -26.80 -11.01
CA GLU A 840 26.34 -28.12 -10.36
C GLU A 840 25.24 -29.07 -10.84
N VAL A 841 23.99 -28.59 -10.89
CA VAL A 841 22.86 -29.35 -11.44
C VAL A 841 23.06 -29.69 -12.93
N ASP A 842 23.57 -28.75 -13.75
CA ASP A 842 23.99 -29.04 -15.13
C ASP A 842 25.28 -29.93 -15.17
N GLY A 843 26.08 -29.94 -14.10
CA GLY A 843 27.30 -30.75 -13.91
C GLY A 843 27.07 -32.17 -13.40
N LEU A 844 25.92 -32.45 -12.79
CA LEU A 844 25.56 -33.66 -12.02
C LEU A 844 26.29 -33.81 -10.67
N THR A 845 26.80 -32.72 -10.10
CA THR A 845 27.29 -32.64 -8.71
C THR A 845 26.15 -32.31 -7.74
N ASP A 846 26.39 -32.31 -6.43
CA ASP A 846 25.36 -32.18 -5.37
C ASP A 846 25.44 -30.79 -4.68
N PRO A 847 24.59 -29.80 -5.05
CA PRO A 847 24.73 -28.38 -4.65
C PRO A 847 24.46 -28.07 -3.17
N LEU A 848 24.35 -29.10 -2.33
CA LEU A 848 24.27 -28.99 -0.87
C LEU A 848 25.53 -29.56 -0.21
N ARG A 849 26.59 -29.78 -0.99
CA ARG A 849 27.69 -30.66 -0.68
C ARG A 849 28.94 -30.38 -1.52
N ALA A 850 29.71 -29.39 -1.06
CA ALA A 850 31.03 -28.95 -1.51
C ALA A 850 32.14 -30.01 -1.74
N ASP A 851 31.88 -31.30 -1.53
CA ASP A 851 32.74 -32.45 -1.84
C ASP A 851 31.81 -33.62 -2.17
N THR A 852 31.38 -33.69 -3.43
CA THR A 852 30.32 -34.58 -3.91
C THR A 852 30.66 -36.05 -3.65
N ASP A 853 31.88 -36.50 -3.95
CA ASP A 853 32.27 -37.91 -3.83
C ASP A 853 32.99 -38.29 -2.51
N GLY A 854 33.34 -37.28 -1.70
CA GLY A 854 33.90 -37.39 -0.35
C GLY A 854 35.41 -37.54 -0.29
N ASP A 855 36.15 -37.09 -1.30
CA ASP A 855 37.59 -37.27 -1.56
C ASP A 855 38.52 -36.46 -0.63
N ASP A 856 38.00 -35.39 0.00
CA ASP A 856 38.74 -34.29 0.66
C ASP A 856 39.27 -33.17 -0.31
N LEU A 857 38.86 -33.16 -1.58
CA LEU A 857 38.83 -31.97 -2.46
C LEU A 857 37.41 -31.41 -2.57
N SER A 858 37.30 -30.15 -3.00
CA SER A 858 36.00 -29.57 -3.38
C SER A 858 35.76 -29.64 -4.88
N ASP A 859 34.50 -29.66 -5.30
CA ASP A 859 34.10 -29.77 -6.70
C ASP A 859 34.69 -28.61 -7.54
N SER A 860 34.85 -27.40 -6.95
CA SER A 860 35.59 -26.28 -7.57
C SER A 860 37.11 -26.46 -7.60
N GLU A 861 37.72 -27.13 -6.62
CA GLU A 861 39.16 -27.45 -6.61
C GLU A 861 39.49 -28.52 -7.66
N GLU A 862 38.65 -29.53 -7.81
CA GLU A 862 38.75 -30.58 -8.82
C GLU A 862 38.62 -30.04 -10.25
N ARG A 863 37.63 -29.17 -10.48
CA ARG A 863 37.50 -28.43 -11.76
C ARG A 863 38.74 -27.58 -12.09
N GLN A 864 39.53 -27.17 -11.10
CA GLN A 864 40.77 -26.40 -11.28
C GLN A 864 42.01 -27.28 -11.57
N GLU A 865 42.17 -28.39 -10.85
CA GLU A 865 43.31 -29.31 -11.03
C GLU A 865 43.09 -30.32 -12.18
N GLY A 866 41.83 -30.53 -12.58
CA GLY A 866 41.44 -31.26 -13.79
C GLY A 866 41.01 -32.72 -13.57
N THR A 867 40.64 -33.06 -12.34
CA THR A 867 40.04 -34.33 -11.92
C THR A 867 38.52 -34.34 -12.19
N ASP A 868 37.82 -35.41 -11.84
CA ASP A 868 36.40 -35.62 -12.14
C ASP A 868 35.61 -35.69 -10.82
N PRO A 869 34.81 -34.64 -10.45
CA PRO A 869 34.12 -34.53 -9.13
C PRO A 869 33.13 -35.63 -8.73
N LEU A 870 33.01 -36.66 -9.57
CA LEU A 870 32.18 -37.84 -9.34
C LEU A 870 33.05 -39.11 -9.16
N VAL A 871 34.38 -38.97 -9.14
CA VAL A 871 35.38 -40.05 -9.22
C VAL A 871 36.62 -39.77 -8.34
N ARG A 872 36.46 -40.09 -7.05
CA ARG A 872 37.38 -40.14 -5.91
C ARG A 872 38.80 -40.75 -6.06
N ASP A 873 39.20 -41.12 -7.26
CA ASP A 873 40.44 -41.82 -7.66
C ASP A 873 40.49 -41.75 -9.20
N SER A 874 40.93 -40.60 -9.73
CA SER A 874 40.79 -40.23 -11.15
C SER A 874 41.56 -41.16 -12.10
N ASP A 875 42.67 -41.74 -11.66
CA ASP A 875 43.50 -42.62 -12.47
C ASP A 875 43.39 -44.12 -12.14
N GLY A 876 42.86 -44.46 -10.95
CA GLY A 876 42.59 -45.82 -10.50
C GLY A 876 43.77 -46.54 -9.85
N ASP A 877 44.80 -45.84 -9.36
CA ASP A 877 45.93 -46.43 -8.62
C ASP A 877 45.57 -46.85 -7.17
N GLY A 878 44.55 -46.21 -6.59
CA GLY A 878 44.02 -46.49 -5.25
C GLY A 878 44.47 -45.51 -4.15
N LEU A 879 45.11 -44.41 -4.52
CA LEU A 879 45.06 -43.15 -3.78
C LEU A 879 43.73 -42.42 -4.09
N THR A 880 43.54 -41.24 -3.51
CA THR A 880 42.43 -40.35 -3.83
C THR A 880 43.03 -39.02 -4.22
N ASP A 881 42.38 -38.28 -5.09
CA ASP A 881 42.93 -37.10 -5.75
C ASP A 881 43.35 -36.04 -4.70
N GLY A 882 42.56 -35.84 -3.66
CA GLY A 882 42.91 -34.99 -2.51
C GLY A 882 44.10 -35.47 -1.70
N VAL A 883 44.33 -36.78 -1.59
CA VAL A 883 45.54 -37.33 -0.95
C VAL A 883 46.77 -37.09 -1.82
N GLU A 884 46.65 -37.22 -3.13
CA GLU A 884 47.74 -36.99 -4.07
C GLU A 884 48.17 -35.52 -4.08
N ILE A 885 47.22 -34.59 -4.20
CA ILE A 885 47.47 -33.16 -4.21
C ILE A 885 47.98 -32.66 -2.85
N TRP A 886 47.25 -32.92 -1.76
CA TRP A 886 47.53 -32.27 -0.47
C TRP A 886 48.51 -33.02 0.44
N VAL A 887 48.70 -34.33 0.27
CA VAL A 887 49.54 -35.15 1.16
C VAL A 887 50.86 -35.60 0.50
N LEU A 888 50.82 -35.99 -0.78
CA LEU A 888 51.97 -36.59 -1.47
C LEU A 888 52.68 -35.61 -2.44
N GLY A 889 51.93 -34.74 -3.10
CA GLY A 889 52.41 -33.86 -4.16
C GLY A 889 52.65 -34.59 -5.48
N THR A 890 51.84 -35.61 -5.77
CA THR A 890 51.79 -36.40 -7.01
C THR A 890 50.76 -35.84 -7.99
N ASP A 891 50.69 -36.35 -9.22
CA ASP A 891 49.78 -35.88 -10.29
C ASP A 891 48.59 -36.85 -10.38
N PRO A 892 47.38 -36.50 -9.88
CA PRO A 892 46.24 -37.41 -9.72
C PRO A 892 45.64 -37.94 -11.04
N LEU A 893 46.20 -37.52 -12.17
CA LEU A 893 45.83 -38.00 -13.51
C LEU A 893 46.83 -39.07 -14.03
N LEU A 894 47.83 -39.47 -13.21
CA LEU A 894 48.97 -40.29 -13.59
C LEU A 894 49.46 -41.23 -12.48
N ALA A 895 49.01 -42.49 -12.55
CA ALA A 895 49.35 -43.61 -11.66
C ALA A 895 50.85 -44.07 -11.66
N ASP A 896 51.78 -43.20 -12.05
CA ASP A 896 53.25 -43.31 -12.01
C ASP A 896 53.80 -41.91 -12.36
N SER A 897 53.65 -40.96 -11.42
CA SER A 897 53.90 -39.52 -11.61
C SER A 897 55.31 -39.17 -12.06
N ASP A 898 56.33 -39.94 -11.64
CA ASP A 898 57.74 -39.73 -12.00
C ASP A 898 58.27 -40.65 -13.12
N ALA A 899 57.45 -41.62 -13.55
CA ALA A 899 57.70 -42.61 -14.60
C ALA A 899 58.85 -43.60 -14.30
N ASP A 900 59.10 -43.92 -13.03
CA ASP A 900 60.03 -44.94 -12.50
C ASP A 900 59.56 -46.37 -12.80
N GLY A 901 58.24 -46.59 -12.83
CA GLY A 901 57.60 -47.90 -13.01
C GLY A 901 57.07 -48.55 -11.73
N LEU A 902 56.81 -47.75 -10.69
CA LEU A 902 55.96 -48.04 -9.53
C LEU A 902 54.76 -47.08 -9.56
N ASP A 903 53.63 -47.51 -9.02
CA ASP A 903 52.46 -46.64 -8.81
C ASP A 903 52.65 -45.81 -7.52
N ASP A 904 52.08 -44.61 -7.49
CA ASP A 904 52.26 -43.64 -6.40
C ASP A 904 51.67 -44.20 -5.08
N ALA A 905 50.62 -45.02 -5.14
CA ALA A 905 50.11 -45.84 -4.05
C ALA A 905 51.15 -46.83 -3.47
N ALA A 906 51.96 -47.50 -4.31
CA ALA A 906 53.02 -48.38 -3.84
C ALA A 906 54.20 -47.61 -3.24
N GLU A 907 54.47 -46.40 -3.71
CA GLU A 907 55.47 -45.48 -3.15
C GLU A 907 55.05 -44.98 -1.75
N GLY A 908 53.81 -44.50 -1.61
CA GLY A 908 53.25 -43.95 -0.37
C GLY A 908 53.24 -44.94 0.81
N LEU A 909 53.15 -46.24 0.54
CA LEU A 909 53.25 -47.30 1.55
C LEU A 909 54.65 -47.43 2.20
N TRP A 910 55.69 -46.77 1.65
CA TRP A 910 57.04 -46.72 2.21
C TRP A 910 57.54 -45.29 2.42
N ILE A 911 57.11 -44.65 3.53
CA ILE A 911 57.76 -43.45 4.09
C ILE A 911 59.27 -43.71 4.32
N SER A 912 60.13 -43.42 3.33
CA SER A 912 61.60 -43.27 3.41
C SER A 912 62.31 -42.97 2.06
N ILE A 913 61.64 -42.48 1.01
CA ILE A 913 62.32 -41.89 -0.17
C ILE A 913 61.77 -40.48 -0.41
N ASP A 914 62.67 -39.56 -0.80
CA ASP A 914 62.44 -38.14 -1.07
C ASP A 914 62.41 -37.98 -2.60
N PRO A 915 61.26 -37.60 -3.23
CA PRO A 915 61.13 -37.54 -4.68
C PRO A 915 62.08 -36.54 -5.38
N GLN A 916 62.78 -35.69 -4.62
CA GLN A 916 63.52 -34.55 -5.17
C GLN A 916 65.00 -34.51 -4.75
N ARG A 917 65.75 -35.64 -4.79
CA ARG A 917 67.22 -35.55 -4.54
C ARG A 917 68.22 -36.50 -5.24
N PRO A 918 69.22 -35.94 -5.97
CA PRO A 918 70.39 -36.68 -6.45
C PRO A 918 71.49 -36.83 -5.35
N PRO A 919 72.46 -37.76 -5.51
CA PRO A 919 73.32 -38.19 -4.40
C PRO A 919 74.60 -37.35 -4.21
N GLU A 920 74.96 -37.02 -2.96
CA GLU A 920 76.32 -37.24 -2.42
C GLU A 920 76.46 -37.05 -0.89
N ALA A 921 77.56 -37.61 -0.36
CA ALA A 921 77.75 -38.02 1.03
C ALA A 921 78.05 -36.93 2.11
N GLY A 922 77.46 -37.13 3.31
CA GLY A 922 78.24 -37.43 4.52
C GLY A 922 78.35 -36.41 5.68
N GLY A 923 77.77 -36.77 6.85
CA GLY A 923 78.47 -36.66 8.15
C GLY A 923 77.83 -35.89 9.33
N HIS A 924 77.75 -36.57 10.49
CA HIS A 924 77.77 -36.06 11.88
C HIS A 924 76.51 -35.43 12.54
N HIS A 925 75.70 -36.27 13.22
CA HIS A 925 75.43 -36.35 14.69
C HIS A 925 75.57 -35.09 15.63
N PRO A 926 74.86 -35.02 16.79
CA PRO A 926 73.52 -34.41 16.97
C PRO A 926 73.45 -33.41 18.18
N THR A 927 72.24 -33.25 18.80
CA THR A 927 71.81 -32.42 19.98
C THR A 927 71.18 -31.07 19.59
N GLY A 928 70.21 -30.49 20.34
CA GLY A 928 69.50 -30.90 21.57
C GLY A 928 68.44 -29.82 21.96
N ALA A 929 67.49 -30.14 22.85
CA ALA A 929 66.35 -29.27 23.18
C ALA A 929 66.66 -28.10 24.13
N THR A 930 65.92 -26.98 24.00
CA THR A 930 65.43 -26.11 25.10
C THR A 930 64.36 -25.13 24.61
N ALA A 931 63.34 -24.86 25.43
CA ALA A 931 62.40 -23.73 25.28
C ALA A 931 62.99 -22.42 25.84
N ASP A 932 62.42 -21.24 25.50
CA ASP A 932 61.76 -20.37 26.51
C ASP A 932 60.97 -19.15 25.93
N THR A 933 59.89 -18.78 26.62
CA THR A 933 59.21 -17.45 26.80
C THR A 933 59.01 -16.40 25.69
N GLY A 934 57.82 -15.74 25.72
CA GLY A 934 57.68 -14.33 25.32
C GLY A 934 56.27 -13.79 24.97
N SER A 935 55.24 -14.00 25.81
CA SER A 935 54.50 -12.93 26.53
C SER A 935 53.66 -11.91 25.71
N GLN A 936 52.31 -12.01 25.76
CA GLN A 936 51.37 -11.18 26.57
C GLN A 936 50.98 -9.81 25.97
N ALA A 937 49.80 -9.21 26.22
CA ALA A 937 48.46 -9.64 26.68
C ALA A 937 47.57 -8.38 26.83
N VAL A 938 46.23 -8.50 26.72
CA VAL A 938 45.24 -7.70 27.50
C VAL A 938 44.03 -8.61 27.83
N HIS A 939 43.36 -8.37 28.97
CA HIS A 939 42.35 -9.23 29.61
C HIS A 939 41.08 -8.42 30.01
N PRO A 940 39.99 -9.05 30.54
CA PRO A 940 38.59 -8.60 30.39
C PRO A 940 37.88 -8.09 31.67
N THR A 941 36.62 -7.65 31.53
CA THR A 941 35.48 -7.60 32.51
C THR A 941 34.18 -7.21 31.77
N SER A 942 32.93 -7.59 32.09
CA SER A 942 32.31 -8.61 32.98
C SER A 942 30.79 -8.70 32.68
N ALA A 943 30.11 -9.81 33.03
CA ALA A 943 28.63 -9.97 32.98
C ALA A 943 27.93 -9.53 34.31
N PRO A 944 26.57 -9.39 34.39
CA PRO A 944 25.67 -10.56 34.56
C PRO A 944 24.24 -10.49 33.94
N LEU A 945 23.50 -11.59 34.13
CA LEU A 945 22.14 -12.01 33.69
C LEU A 945 20.92 -11.12 34.06
N ILE A 946 19.81 -11.19 33.28
CA ILE A 946 18.48 -11.83 33.59
C ILE A 946 17.41 -11.49 32.50
N HIS A 947 16.40 -12.36 32.31
CA HIS A 947 15.18 -12.28 31.45
C HIS A 947 14.36 -10.97 31.52
N THR A 948 13.62 -10.65 30.44
CA THR A 948 12.12 -10.75 30.31
C THR A 948 11.63 -10.40 28.89
N ASP A 949 10.56 -11.07 28.46
CA ASP A 949 9.49 -10.74 27.49
C ASP A 949 9.78 -10.00 26.17
N ARG A 950 9.39 -10.66 25.06
CA ARG A 950 8.93 -9.99 23.83
C ARG A 950 7.41 -9.88 23.90
N ARG A 951 6.88 -8.65 23.92
CA ARG A 951 5.54 -8.36 23.38
C ARG A 951 5.70 -7.84 21.95
N CYS A 952 4.78 -8.20 21.07
CA CYS A 952 4.68 -7.58 19.75
C CYS A 952 4.37 -6.09 19.88
N GLY A 953 4.87 -5.31 18.93
CA GLY A 953 4.63 -3.87 18.84
C GLY A 953 5.02 -3.41 17.45
N CYS A 954 4.02 -3.13 16.62
CA CYS A 954 4.21 -2.72 15.24
C CYS A 954 4.96 -1.38 15.18
N LEU A 955 5.99 -1.32 14.33
CA LEU A 955 6.82 -0.13 14.16
C LEU A 955 6.44 0.57 12.84
N ALA A 956 5.86 1.76 12.96
CA ALA A 956 5.60 2.62 11.81
C ALA A 956 6.92 3.03 11.08
N PRO A 957 6.93 3.08 9.73
CA PRO A 957 8.10 3.49 8.97
C PRO A 957 8.33 5.01 9.00
N PRO A 958 9.59 5.49 8.85
CA PRO A 958 9.92 6.91 9.01
C PRO A 958 9.70 7.75 7.73
N GLY A 959 8.85 8.77 7.81
CA GLY A 959 8.67 9.78 6.76
C GLY A 959 9.90 10.69 6.52
N PRO A 960 10.04 11.28 5.31
CA PRO A 960 11.24 11.99 4.89
C PRO A 960 11.35 13.43 5.42
N VAL A 961 12.54 13.82 5.89
CA VAL A 961 12.82 15.18 6.40
C VAL A 961 13.22 16.14 5.27
N PRO A 962 12.54 17.29 5.08
CA PRO A 962 13.00 18.32 4.14
C PRO A 962 14.14 19.16 4.74
N ALA A 963 15.23 19.30 3.98
CA ALA A 963 16.41 20.07 4.42
C ALA A 963 16.40 21.50 3.87
N GLY A 964 16.39 22.51 4.76
CA GLY A 964 17.04 23.79 4.46
C GLY A 964 16.43 25.08 5.00
N ALA A 965 16.97 25.59 6.11
CA ALA A 965 16.99 27.03 6.40
C ALA A 965 18.29 27.42 7.15
N TRP A 966 18.92 28.52 6.74
CA TRP A 966 20.16 29.01 7.34
C TRP A 966 19.92 30.06 8.43
N VAL A 967 20.66 29.88 9.53
CA VAL A 967 20.89 30.79 10.68
C VAL A 967 20.73 32.29 10.41
N LEU A 968 19.93 32.98 11.24
CA LEU A 968 20.34 34.27 11.78
C LEU A 968 19.96 34.42 13.27
N VAL A 969 20.95 34.76 14.10
CA VAL A 969 20.80 35.00 15.54
C VAL A 969 20.54 36.48 15.81
N LEU A 970 19.58 36.81 16.68
CA LEU A 970 19.68 37.99 17.54
C LEU A 970 18.97 37.77 18.89
N TRP A 971 19.37 38.59 19.86
CA TRP A 971 19.37 38.28 21.29
C TRP A 971 18.58 39.34 22.05
N LEU A 972 17.75 38.96 23.03
CA LEU A 972 17.52 39.76 24.24
C LEU A 972 16.94 38.90 25.36
N ALA A 973 17.31 39.20 26.60
CA ALA A 973 17.13 38.30 27.74
C ALA A 973 16.53 38.99 28.97
N ARG A 974 15.63 38.29 29.69
CA ARG A 974 15.29 38.51 31.11
C ARG A 974 14.49 37.30 31.63
N SER A 975 15.13 36.25 32.17
CA SER A 975 15.68 36.15 33.53
C SER A 975 14.66 36.27 34.68
N ARG A 976 14.11 35.14 35.13
CA ARG A 976 13.90 34.80 36.56
C ARG A 976 14.00 33.28 36.73
N ALA A 977 14.33 32.81 37.93
CA ALA A 977 14.73 31.43 38.18
C ALA A 977 14.23 30.92 39.53
N ARG A 978 13.78 29.65 39.58
CA ARG A 978 14.04 28.64 40.63
C ARG A 978 13.15 27.39 40.48
N SER A 979 13.78 26.22 40.36
CA SER A 979 13.21 24.87 40.60
C SER A 979 13.39 24.48 42.09
N PRO A 980 13.13 23.22 42.57
CA PRO A 980 12.52 22.02 41.92
C PRO A 980 11.54 21.17 42.80
N ARG A 981 11.07 20.03 42.23
CA ARG A 981 10.40 18.82 42.83
C ARG A 981 8.86 18.86 42.86
N HIS A 982 8.10 17.77 42.69
CA HIS A 982 8.33 16.31 42.51
C HIS A 982 7.41 15.77 41.36
N ALA A 983 7.82 14.80 40.52
CA ALA A 983 7.30 13.41 40.42
C ALA A 983 5.76 13.24 40.36
N GLY A 984 5.15 12.53 39.38
CA GLY A 984 5.69 11.82 38.20
C GLY A 984 4.60 11.27 37.26
N ARG A 985 5.04 10.53 36.21
CA ARG A 985 4.41 9.40 35.46
C ARG A 985 2.87 9.30 35.34
N HIS A 986 2.31 9.30 34.10
CA HIS A 986 2.03 8.10 33.23
C HIS A 986 1.00 7.13 33.89
N THR A 987 -0.10 6.64 33.29
CA THR A 987 -0.48 6.41 31.86
C THR A 987 -1.91 5.82 31.76
N THR A 988 -2.74 6.26 30.77
CA THR A 988 -3.73 5.49 29.93
C THR A 988 -4.77 4.56 30.62
N PRO A 989 -5.71 3.84 29.94
CA PRO A 989 -6.26 3.88 28.55
C PRO A 989 -7.83 3.83 28.43
N VAL A 990 -8.36 3.88 27.19
CA VAL A 990 -9.46 3.07 26.56
C VAL A 990 -10.90 2.96 27.17
N ALA A 991 -11.91 2.96 26.27
CA ALA A 991 -13.36 2.72 26.45
C ALA A 991 -13.72 1.21 26.65
N PRO A 992 -15.00 0.73 26.68
CA PRO A 992 -15.90 0.68 25.51
C PRO A 992 -17.45 0.75 25.76
N ASP A 993 -18.23 0.72 24.67
CA ASP A 993 -19.69 0.47 24.52
C ASP A 993 -20.08 -1.01 24.89
N PRO A 994 -21.35 -1.39 25.19
CA PRO A 994 -22.21 -1.97 24.12
C PRO A 994 -23.77 -1.95 24.30
N SER A 995 -24.49 -1.43 23.29
CA SER A 995 -25.64 -2.04 22.55
C SER A 995 -26.92 -2.71 23.19
N GLY A 996 -28.11 -2.39 22.61
CA GLY A 996 -29.09 -3.41 22.13
C GLY A 996 -30.53 -3.48 22.71
N GLY A 997 -31.61 -3.72 21.89
CA GLY A 997 -32.90 -4.08 22.52
C GLY A 997 -34.28 -4.35 21.83
N SER A 998 -34.61 -4.03 20.57
CA SER A 998 -35.82 -4.51 19.81
C SER A 998 -37.30 -4.30 20.32
N ARG A 999 -38.23 -3.92 19.42
CA ARG A 999 -39.65 -4.43 19.32
C ARG A 999 -40.43 -3.85 18.09
N SER A 1000 -41.50 -4.52 17.67
CA SER A 1000 -42.33 -4.20 16.47
C SER A 1000 -43.83 -4.46 16.72
N PRO A 1001 -44.80 -4.25 15.78
CA PRO A 1001 -44.94 -3.27 14.68
C PRO A 1001 -46.38 -2.64 14.52
N GLU A 1002 -46.55 -1.42 13.98
CA GLU A 1002 -47.80 -1.05 13.27
C GLU A 1002 -47.73 0.13 12.24
N ARG A 1003 -48.06 -0.19 10.98
CA ARG A 1003 -48.84 0.58 9.96
C ARG A 1003 -48.92 2.15 9.95
N VAL A 1004 -48.69 2.67 8.72
CA VAL A 1004 -49.58 3.57 7.89
C VAL A 1004 -49.15 5.04 7.60
N ARG A 1005 -48.76 5.26 6.32
CA ARG A 1005 -49.00 6.43 5.41
C ARG A 1005 -48.29 7.80 5.59
N ALA A 1006 -47.47 8.08 4.57
CA ALA A 1006 -47.69 9.04 3.46
C ALA A 1006 -47.47 10.56 3.65
N ASP A 1007 -46.78 11.11 2.64
CA ASP A 1007 -46.81 12.46 2.07
C ASP A 1007 -46.87 13.67 3.04
N LEU A 1008 -45.72 14.36 3.18
CA LEU A 1008 -45.60 15.73 2.67
C LEU A 1008 -44.18 16.01 2.18
#